data_AF-A0A094APE0-F1
#
_entry.id   AF-A0A094APE0-F1
#
_cell.length_a   1.000
_cell.length_b   1.000
_cell.length_c   1.000
_cell.angle_alpha   90.00
_cell.angle_beta   90.00
_cell.angle_gamma   90.00
#
_symmetry.space_group_name_H-M   'P 1'
#
loop_
_entity.id
_entity.type
_entity.pdbx_description
1 polymer ?
#
loop_
_entity_poly.entity_id
_entity_poly.type
_entity_poly.pdbx_seq_one_letter_code
_entity_poly.pdbx_strand_id
1 'polypeptide(L)'
;MAQVTIHPVTPATLPWDGKIPDSISLVVEEANGLKKVKANNDASQGVASTVQDSELHELFAENVLAKLWRVASRGLENNNPPTAYPEYVPQEKMLGDVGKYHLRESEFWTCGFFPGTLYSLLYRSIRHPESLPKGLPSQVLGSEFQSLCRSWSEPLHSMATRTDTHDLGFIIEPALRLDWELTGNTRSLLSLVTAARSLARRYDKRARAIRSWDLINKNDVKIISMEENFIVIIDSLCNLELLFYASAHSGDKILAEIATEHAKTLLTTHLRPESVSTSSSNGYEGQLYSTCHVTNLDPRTGSIKARMTAQGYAGASTWARGQAWAILGYAQTYTWTKELIFLDAAMGCAEYFLYRLEKQRETDKSYKIPLWDFDAPIENHTPVWDSSAGVIAANGMLILSRSLACRGQASLSWRFRDAAISVVKTILEFSLAEEKARFVSVANGEVFVEDVTNGQSFDSLLKNATANNNAGARKRYWNHGLVYGDYYLLQLQGLDVQKSVLGEKQPNTIRAMANLASLKPLQLDPKEKYTKKIGPRFLISYLRLQLRASRATHSSDKMAVLYGVKANGEVDGAAEVSAALSASLDQPFKERDSTFWGDYWMATIGSSKIKVVSQPQPYQVDEMLEEDLKDYQVLIYVDGPSVLGVSGLVTSYGVIDVLKES
;
A
#
# COMPACT_ATOMS: atom_id res chain seq x y z
N MET A 1 3.90 -73.27 3.29
CA MET A 1 2.51 -73.11 3.81
C MET A 1 2.66 -72.64 5.25
N ALA A 2 2.22 -71.47 5.71
CA ALA A 2 1.11 -70.60 5.33
C ALA A 2 1.55 -69.18 4.89
N GLN A 3 0.60 -68.43 4.33
CA GLN A 3 0.75 -67.27 3.43
C GLN A 3 1.14 -65.94 4.11
N VAL A 4 2.03 -65.21 3.44
CA VAL A 4 2.37 -63.79 3.64
C VAL A 4 1.68 -62.99 2.55
N THR A 5 1.03 -61.87 2.89
CA THR A 5 0.53 -60.89 1.89
C THR A 5 1.25 -59.56 2.09
N ILE A 6 1.90 -59.08 1.04
CA ILE A 6 2.59 -57.78 0.91
C ILE A 6 1.73 -56.91 -0.01
N HIS A 7 1.58 -55.62 0.29
CA HIS A 7 1.21 -54.61 -0.72
C HIS A 7 2.19 -53.41 -0.70
N PRO A 8 2.68 -52.96 -1.87
CA PRO A 8 3.61 -51.84 -2.01
C PRO A 8 2.91 -50.49 -2.28
N VAL A 9 3.71 -49.42 -2.16
CA VAL A 9 3.40 -47.98 -2.30
C VAL A 9 3.28 -47.55 -3.78
N THR A 10 2.51 -46.46 -4.03
CA THR A 10 2.86 -45.21 -4.79
C THR A 10 1.61 -44.62 -5.54
N PRO A 11 1.62 -43.37 -6.06
CA PRO A 11 0.55 -42.37 -5.92
C PRO A 11 -0.17 -42.06 -7.26
N ALA A 12 -1.17 -41.16 -7.22
CA ALA A 12 -1.73 -40.34 -8.31
C ALA A 12 -3.26 -40.47 -8.48
N THR A 13 -3.89 -39.27 -8.54
CA THR A 13 -4.99 -38.85 -9.45
C THR A 13 -6.28 -39.66 -9.53
N LEU A 14 -7.43 -38.95 -9.53
CA LEU A 14 -8.57 -39.08 -10.49
C LEU A 14 -9.81 -38.31 -9.94
N PRO A 15 -10.74 -37.83 -10.78
CA PRO A 15 -10.57 -37.06 -12.01
C PRO A 15 -11.34 -35.72 -11.98
N TRP A 16 -10.95 -34.81 -12.88
CA TRP A 16 -11.67 -33.61 -13.25
C TRP A 16 -12.42 -33.95 -14.54
N ASP A 17 -13.69 -34.33 -14.42
CA ASP A 17 -14.54 -34.74 -15.53
C ASP A 17 -15.41 -33.54 -15.91
N GLY A 18 -15.10 -32.92 -17.05
CA GLY A 18 -15.88 -31.81 -17.58
C GLY A 18 -17.30 -32.22 -17.93
N LYS A 19 -18.29 -31.62 -17.25
CA LYS A 19 -19.54 -31.11 -17.85
C LYS A 19 -20.00 -29.88 -17.07
N ILE A 20 -20.06 -28.74 -17.75
CA ILE A 20 -20.76 -27.54 -17.29
C ILE A 20 -22.27 -27.87 -17.33
N PRO A 21 -23.03 -27.71 -16.23
CA PRO A 21 -24.48 -27.76 -16.32
C PRO A 21 -24.98 -26.49 -17.02
N ASP A 22 -25.58 -26.65 -18.19
CA ASP A 22 -26.39 -25.61 -18.80
C ASP A 22 -27.60 -25.35 -17.88
N SER A 23 -27.76 -24.09 -17.47
CA SER A 23 -28.81 -23.54 -16.59
C SER A 23 -28.71 -23.86 -15.09
N ILE A 24 -28.19 -22.89 -14.32
CA ILE A 24 -28.54 -22.74 -12.90
C ILE A 24 -29.56 -21.60 -12.82
N SER A 25 -30.82 -21.98 -12.62
CA SER A 25 -31.91 -21.07 -12.30
C SER A 25 -31.72 -20.48 -10.90
N LEU A 26 -31.65 -19.15 -10.83
CA LEU A 26 -31.74 -18.37 -9.59
C LEU A 26 -33.11 -18.59 -8.94
N VAL A 27 -33.15 -19.29 -7.82
CA VAL A 27 -34.33 -19.29 -6.93
C VAL A 27 -34.18 -18.08 -6.00
N VAL A 28 -35.00 -17.06 -6.24
CA VAL A 28 -35.20 -15.94 -5.32
C VAL A 28 -36.33 -16.36 -4.38
N GLU A 29 -36.02 -16.69 -3.12
CA GLU A 29 -37.03 -16.79 -2.08
C GLU A 29 -37.41 -15.38 -1.60
N GLU A 30 -38.63 -14.94 -1.92
CA GLU A 30 -39.22 -13.73 -1.39
C GLU A 30 -39.58 -13.90 0.10
N ALA A 31 -38.85 -13.21 0.98
CA ALA A 31 -39.25 -13.05 2.37
C ALA A 31 -40.42 -12.05 2.50
N ASN A 32 -41.65 -12.53 2.32
CA ASN A 32 -42.87 -11.80 2.66
C ASN A 32 -43.17 -11.91 4.15
N GLY A 33 -43.06 -10.80 4.91
CA GLY A 33 -43.48 -10.80 6.31
C GLY A 33 -43.12 -9.58 7.16
N LEU A 34 -43.44 -8.35 6.73
CA LEU A 34 -43.42 -7.18 7.63
C LEU A 34 -44.84 -6.66 7.85
N LYS A 35 -45.43 -7.04 8.99
CA LYS A 35 -46.63 -6.39 9.54
C LYS A 35 -46.28 -4.96 9.95
N LYS A 36 -47.01 -3.99 9.41
CA LYS A 36 -47.04 -2.59 9.84
C LYS A 36 -47.32 -2.49 11.34
N VAL A 37 -46.37 -1.97 12.11
CA VAL A 37 -46.64 -1.38 13.43
C VAL A 37 -46.53 0.14 13.26
N LYS A 38 -47.59 0.82 13.71
CA LYS A 38 -47.79 2.27 13.64
C LYS A 38 -46.66 3.01 14.36
N ALA A 39 -46.22 4.10 13.73
CA ALA A 39 -45.37 5.12 14.33
C ALA A 39 -46.08 5.74 15.54
N ASN A 40 -45.48 5.61 16.72
CA ASN A 40 -45.65 6.57 17.80
C ASN A 40 -44.41 7.46 17.81
N ASN A 41 -44.65 8.74 17.59
CA ASN A 41 -43.70 9.80 17.84
C ASN A 41 -43.42 9.86 19.34
N ASP A 42 -42.19 9.57 19.74
CA ASP A 42 -41.61 10.20 20.91
C ASP A 42 -40.17 10.57 20.61
N ALA A 43 -39.91 11.87 20.73
CA ALA A 43 -38.60 12.44 20.65
C ALA A 43 -37.80 12.01 21.87
N SER A 44 -36.66 11.35 21.68
CA SER A 44 -35.45 11.56 22.51
C SER A 44 -34.25 10.71 22.05
N GLN A 45 -33.10 11.39 22.03
CA GLN A 45 -31.72 10.88 22.06
C GLN A 45 -31.11 10.31 20.77
N GLY A 46 -30.78 11.22 19.86
CA GLY A 46 -29.55 11.10 19.08
C GLY A 46 -28.35 11.57 19.91
N VAL A 47 -27.72 10.69 20.70
CA VAL A 47 -26.40 10.90 21.31
C VAL A 47 -25.72 9.54 21.48
N ALA A 48 -24.87 9.14 20.54
CA ALA A 48 -23.88 8.06 20.73
C ALA A 48 -22.78 7.99 19.65
N SER A 49 -22.94 8.61 18.47
CA SER A 49 -21.97 8.42 17.36
C SER A 49 -20.88 9.48 17.23
N THR A 50 -20.86 10.54 18.03
CA THR A 50 -19.91 11.66 17.86
C THR A 50 -18.63 11.54 18.69
N VAL A 51 -18.61 10.73 19.75
CA VAL A 51 -17.42 10.58 20.61
C VAL A 51 -16.47 9.51 20.08
N GLN A 52 -16.99 8.44 19.48
CA GLN A 52 -16.21 7.25 19.10
C GLN A 52 -15.26 7.44 17.90
N ASP A 53 -15.41 8.48 17.08
CA ASP A 53 -14.51 8.74 15.94
C ASP A 53 -13.53 9.91 16.20
N SER A 54 -13.61 10.53 17.39
CA SER A 54 -12.77 11.68 17.78
C SER A 54 -11.28 11.36 17.77
N GLU A 55 -10.89 10.15 18.16
CA GLU A 55 -9.50 9.72 18.23
C GLU A 55 -8.87 9.64 16.83
N LEU A 56 -9.63 9.16 15.84
CA LEU A 56 -9.13 9.04 14.48
C LEU A 56 -8.93 10.42 13.80
N HIS A 57 -9.61 11.47 14.25
CA HIS A 57 -9.37 12.84 13.77
C HIS A 57 -7.96 13.34 14.10
N GLU A 58 -7.34 12.85 15.18
CA GLU A 58 -5.98 13.23 15.57
C GLU A 58 -4.94 12.87 14.50
N LEU A 59 -5.19 11.83 13.69
CA LEU A 59 -4.33 11.45 12.57
C LEU A 59 -4.22 12.55 11.49
N PHE A 60 -5.23 13.42 11.43
CA PHE A 60 -5.37 14.51 10.45
C PHE A 60 -5.13 15.89 11.07
N ALA A 61 -4.78 15.95 12.35
CA ALA A 61 -4.49 17.21 13.03
C ALA A 61 -3.22 17.88 12.48
N GLU A 62 -3.17 19.22 12.57
CA GLU A 62 -2.02 20.04 12.17
C GLU A 62 -0.71 19.56 12.80
N ASN A 63 -0.79 19.16 14.07
CA ASN A 63 0.31 18.60 14.83
C ASN A 63 1.12 17.54 14.09
N VAL A 64 0.45 16.64 13.35
CA VAL A 64 1.13 15.56 12.63
C VAL A 64 2.09 16.14 11.58
N LEU A 65 1.59 17.08 10.77
CA LEU A 65 2.37 17.75 9.74
C LEU A 65 3.45 18.66 10.37
N ALA A 66 3.10 19.42 11.40
CA ALA A 66 4.02 20.34 12.07
C ALA A 66 5.23 19.60 12.68
N LYS A 67 5.01 18.51 13.41
CA LYS A 67 6.09 17.69 13.98
C LYS A 67 7.05 17.18 12.91
N LEU A 68 6.52 16.56 11.86
CA LEU A 68 7.32 15.94 10.82
C LEU A 68 8.05 16.98 9.98
N TRP A 69 7.43 18.13 9.71
CA TRP A 69 8.09 19.27 9.08
C TRP A 69 9.26 19.77 9.94
N ARG A 70 9.05 19.96 11.25
CA ARG A 70 10.11 20.39 12.17
C ARG A 70 11.28 19.42 12.21
N VAL A 71 11.00 18.11 12.31
CA VAL A 71 12.04 17.08 12.30
C VAL A 71 12.80 17.11 10.97
N ALA A 72 12.08 17.22 9.84
CA ALA A 72 12.70 17.23 8.51
C ALA A 72 13.57 18.46 8.28
N SER A 73 13.09 19.66 8.64
CA SER A 73 13.84 20.92 8.49
C SER A 73 15.08 20.93 9.39
N ARG A 74 14.90 20.67 10.69
CA ARG A 74 15.99 20.64 11.67
C ARG A 74 17.01 19.55 11.36
N GLY A 75 16.56 18.38 10.92
CA GLY A 75 17.42 17.23 10.63
C GLY A 75 18.28 17.38 9.36
N LEU A 76 18.03 18.40 8.53
CA LEU A 76 18.87 18.75 7.39
C LEU A 76 19.93 19.81 7.73
N GLU A 77 19.84 20.47 8.90
CA GLU A 77 20.89 21.39 9.37
C GLU A 77 22.19 20.60 9.55
N ASN A 78 23.21 20.92 8.73
CA ASN A 78 24.50 20.21 8.67
C ASN A 78 24.41 18.73 8.25
N ASN A 79 23.31 18.31 7.62
CA ASN A 79 23.06 16.94 7.15
C ASN A 79 22.29 16.97 5.81
N ASN A 80 22.75 17.80 4.87
CA ASN A 80 22.18 17.93 3.53
C ASN A 80 23.28 17.82 2.46
N PRO A 81 23.35 16.72 1.67
CA PRO A 81 22.41 15.61 1.67
C PRO A 81 22.48 14.75 2.96
N PRO A 82 21.37 14.10 3.37
CA PRO A 82 21.33 13.34 4.62
C PRO A 82 22.18 12.07 4.59
N THR A 83 23.12 12.01 5.52
CA THR A 83 23.92 10.82 5.84
C THR A 83 23.41 10.08 7.08
N ALA A 84 22.57 10.75 7.87
CA ALA A 84 21.92 10.17 9.04
C ALA A 84 20.40 10.43 9.04
N TYR A 85 19.61 9.46 9.50
CA TYR A 85 18.16 9.39 9.40
C TYR A 85 17.49 9.10 10.74
N PRO A 86 16.30 9.68 11.02
CA PRO A 86 15.51 9.36 12.21
C PRO A 86 15.26 7.86 12.39
N GLU A 87 15.61 7.29 13.56
CA GLU A 87 15.35 5.88 13.89
C GLU A 87 14.33 5.74 15.03
N TYR A 88 14.67 6.26 16.21
CA TYR A 88 13.85 6.12 17.42
C TYR A 88 13.86 7.37 18.30
N VAL A 89 12.83 7.54 19.13
CA VAL A 89 12.69 8.63 20.10
C VAL A 89 12.58 8.06 21.52
N PRO A 90 13.58 8.25 22.40
CA PRO A 90 13.51 7.81 23.79
C PRO A 90 12.41 8.51 24.58
N GLN A 91 11.76 7.76 25.47
CA GLN A 91 10.87 8.30 26.49
C GLN A 91 11.53 8.42 27.86
N GLU A 92 12.62 7.68 28.08
CA GLU A 92 13.32 7.62 29.35
C GLU A 92 14.79 8.03 29.17
N LYS A 93 15.30 8.84 30.11
CA LYS A 93 16.67 9.37 30.05
C LYS A 93 17.75 8.28 29.98
N MET A 94 17.49 7.13 30.60
CA MET A 94 18.42 6.00 30.57
C MET A 94 18.52 5.32 29.20
N LEU A 95 17.58 5.60 28.29
CA LEU A 95 17.53 5.06 26.93
C LEU A 95 18.06 6.04 25.88
N GLY A 96 18.21 7.33 26.24
CA GLY A 96 18.84 8.38 25.43
C GLY A 96 18.22 9.76 25.66
N ASP A 97 18.49 10.69 24.74
CA ASP A 97 17.90 12.03 24.73
C ASP A 97 16.37 11.96 24.56
N VAL A 98 15.65 12.23 25.64
CA VAL A 98 14.19 12.11 25.68
C VAL A 98 13.53 13.09 24.71
N GLY A 99 12.53 12.60 23.97
CA GLY A 99 11.68 13.42 23.12
C GLY A 99 12.27 13.80 21.76
N LYS A 100 13.54 13.47 21.50
CA LYS A 100 14.18 13.73 20.20
C LYS A 100 14.55 12.45 19.45
N TYR A 101 14.47 12.50 18.13
CA TYR A 101 14.97 11.40 17.29
C TYR A 101 16.47 11.22 17.47
N HIS A 102 16.87 10.00 17.77
CA HIS A 102 18.22 9.51 17.54
C HIS A 102 18.34 9.17 16.06
N LEU A 103 19.38 9.71 15.43
CA LEU A 103 19.66 9.46 14.02
C LEU A 103 20.59 8.26 13.85
N ARG A 104 20.47 7.56 12.72
CA ARG A 104 21.34 6.46 12.29
C ARG A 104 21.87 6.66 10.91
N GLU A 105 23.00 6.04 10.65
CA GLU A 105 23.62 5.96 9.33
C GLU A 105 22.62 5.53 8.24
N SER A 106 22.77 6.13 7.06
CA SER A 106 21.89 5.88 5.90
C SER A 106 21.80 4.41 5.49
N GLU A 107 22.83 3.62 5.79
CA GLU A 107 22.93 2.20 5.49
C GLU A 107 22.04 1.34 6.38
N PHE A 108 21.51 1.90 7.47
CA PHE A 108 20.64 1.19 8.39
C PHE A 108 19.23 1.01 7.80
N TRP A 109 18.60 -0.14 8.07
CA TRP A 109 17.38 -0.60 7.38
C TRP A 109 16.16 0.32 7.52
N THR A 110 16.13 1.21 8.52
CA THR A 110 14.99 2.10 8.79
C THR A 110 15.04 3.43 8.03
N CYS A 111 16.12 3.72 7.31
CA CYS A 111 16.34 5.05 6.71
C CYS A 111 15.26 5.46 5.69
N GLY A 112 14.61 4.50 5.02
CA GLY A 112 13.55 4.77 4.04
C GLY A 112 12.22 5.21 4.64
N PHE A 113 11.95 4.91 5.91
CA PHE A 113 10.65 5.19 6.52
C PHE A 113 10.42 6.68 6.76
N PHE A 114 11.44 7.43 7.21
CA PHE A 114 11.27 8.87 7.44
C PHE A 114 10.90 9.65 6.16
N PRO A 115 11.66 9.57 5.04
CA PRO A 115 11.21 10.15 3.79
C PRO A 115 9.89 9.57 3.32
N GLY A 116 9.61 8.27 3.54
CA GLY A 116 8.30 7.68 3.25
C GLY A 116 7.14 8.34 4.01
N THR A 117 7.34 8.73 5.26
CA THR A 117 6.38 9.48 6.07
C THR A 117 6.13 10.88 5.50
N LEU A 118 7.19 11.58 5.04
CA LEU A 118 7.04 12.89 4.36
C LEU A 118 6.25 12.75 3.05
N TYR A 119 6.59 11.77 2.23
CA TYR A 119 5.85 11.48 1.00
C TYR A 119 4.41 11.02 1.27
N SER A 120 4.14 10.34 2.39
CA SER A 120 2.77 9.98 2.80
C SER A 120 1.92 11.21 3.12
N LEU A 121 2.52 12.26 3.69
CA LEU A 121 1.85 13.54 3.91
C LEU A 121 1.67 14.32 2.59
N LEU A 122 2.65 14.26 1.69
CA LEU A 122 2.53 14.87 0.36
C LEU A 122 1.43 14.17 -0.47
N TYR A 123 1.36 12.85 -0.40
CA TYR A 123 0.28 12.08 -0.99
C TYR A 123 -1.07 12.55 -0.44
N ARG A 124 -1.19 12.70 0.89
CA ARG A 124 -2.41 13.22 1.54
C ARG A 124 -2.82 14.57 0.98
N SER A 125 -1.87 15.51 0.89
CA SER A 125 -2.17 16.88 0.47
C SER A 125 -2.63 16.95 -0.98
N ILE A 126 -2.12 16.07 -1.84
CA ILE A 126 -2.48 16.00 -3.27
C ILE A 126 -3.78 15.24 -3.49
N ARG A 127 -3.96 14.08 -2.85
CA ARG A 127 -5.06 13.15 -3.13
C ARG A 127 -6.29 13.37 -2.26
N HIS A 128 -6.09 13.94 -1.07
CA HIS A 128 -7.11 14.15 -0.05
C HIS A 128 -6.99 15.54 0.60
N PRO A 129 -6.97 16.63 -0.18
CA PRO A 129 -6.80 17.98 0.35
C PRO A 129 -7.89 18.37 1.37
N GLU A 130 -9.07 17.77 1.30
CA GLU A 130 -10.17 17.95 2.26
C GLU A 130 -9.86 17.42 3.66
N SER A 131 -8.89 16.51 3.78
CA SER A 131 -8.45 15.94 5.05
C SER A 131 -7.40 16.80 5.76
N LEU A 132 -6.91 17.85 5.10
CA LEU A 132 -5.91 18.73 5.67
C LEU A 132 -6.52 19.69 6.71
N PRO A 133 -5.76 20.06 7.75
CA PRO A 133 -6.14 21.11 8.67
C PRO A 133 -6.45 22.42 7.93
N LYS A 134 -7.52 23.10 8.36
CA LYS A 134 -7.87 24.43 7.84
C LYS A 134 -6.91 25.48 8.38
N GLY A 135 -6.55 26.46 7.55
CA GLY A 135 -5.72 27.59 7.98
C GLY A 135 -4.21 27.34 7.94
N LEU A 136 -3.76 26.21 7.36
CA LEU A 136 -2.34 25.99 7.12
C LEU A 136 -1.76 27.10 6.22
N PRO A 137 -0.55 27.60 6.52
CA PRO A 137 0.13 28.53 5.63
C PRO A 137 0.36 27.90 4.26
N SER A 138 0.12 28.66 3.18
CA SER A 138 0.20 28.17 1.80
C SER A 138 1.57 27.57 1.41
N GLN A 139 2.63 27.99 2.11
CA GLN A 139 4.02 27.58 1.92
C GLN A 139 4.27 26.14 2.41
N VAL A 140 3.55 25.71 3.46
CA VAL A 140 3.80 24.45 4.18
C VAL A 140 3.53 23.20 3.34
N LEU A 141 2.66 23.29 2.33
CA LEU A 141 2.31 22.16 1.45
C LEU A 141 2.67 22.41 -0.01
N GLY A 142 3.51 23.42 -0.26
CA GLY A 142 3.97 23.82 -1.58
C GLY A 142 5.32 23.21 -1.97
N SER A 143 6.08 23.96 -2.77
CA SER A 143 7.40 23.57 -3.28
C SER A 143 8.43 23.28 -2.17
N GLU A 144 8.31 23.95 -1.02
CA GLU A 144 9.21 23.75 0.12
C GLU A 144 9.10 22.33 0.70
N PHE A 145 7.87 21.84 0.92
CA PHE A 145 7.66 20.50 1.44
C PHE A 145 8.08 19.41 0.45
N GLN A 146 7.84 19.63 -0.85
CA GLN A 146 8.38 18.76 -1.89
C GLN A 146 9.91 18.77 -1.90
N SER A 147 10.54 19.91 -1.64
CA SER A 147 11.99 20.00 -1.49
C SER A 147 12.49 19.19 -0.29
N LEU A 148 11.81 19.25 0.85
CA LEU A 148 12.13 18.41 2.01
C LEU A 148 12.03 16.92 1.66
N CYS A 149 10.93 16.50 1.01
CA CYS A 149 10.76 15.12 0.55
C CYS A 149 11.93 14.67 -0.32
N ARG A 150 12.30 15.47 -1.33
CA ARG A 150 13.41 15.18 -2.25
C ARG A 150 14.77 15.13 -1.55
N SER A 151 15.07 16.09 -0.68
CA SER A 151 16.35 16.12 0.05
C SER A 151 16.54 14.86 0.90
N TRP A 152 15.48 14.42 1.58
CA TRP A 152 15.52 13.21 2.41
C TRP A 152 15.53 11.91 1.59
N SER A 153 15.01 11.90 0.36
CA SER A 153 15.03 10.70 -0.49
C SER A 153 16.24 10.60 -1.41
N GLU A 154 16.97 11.69 -1.66
CA GLU A 154 18.05 11.73 -2.65
C GLU A 154 19.13 10.64 -2.42
N PRO A 155 19.64 10.41 -1.19
CA PRO A 155 20.64 9.38 -0.95
C PRO A 155 20.13 7.94 -1.16
N LEU A 156 18.81 7.72 -1.15
CA LEU A 156 18.21 6.40 -1.38
C LEU A 156 18.50 5.90 -2.80
N HIS A 157 18.66 6.79 -3.79
CA HIS A 157 18.97 6.39 -5.16
C HIS A 157 20.28 5.59 -5.26
N SER A 158 21.33 6.01 -4.54
CA SER A 158 22.60 5.27 -4.50
C SER A 158 22.51 3.95 -3.74
N MET A 159 21.55 3.80 -2.83
CA MET A 159 21.36 2.56 -2.07
C MET A 159 20.67 1.45 -2.86
N ALA A 160 20.04 1.77 -4.00
CA ALA A 160 19.37 0.79 -4.86
C ALA A 160 20.31 -0.31 -5.39
N THR A 161 21.63 -0.10 -5.40
CA THR A 161 22.61 -1.07 -5.88
C THR A 161 23.18 -1.97 -4.78
N ARG A 162 22.78 -1.79 -3.52
CA ARG A 162 23.25 -2.62 -2.40
C ARG A 162 22.80 -4.07 -2.57
N THR A 163 23.63 -5.04 -2.21
CA THR A 163 23.30 -6.47 -2.30
C THR A 163 23.53 -7.23 -1.00
N ASP A 164 23.82 -6.50 0.08
CA ASP A 164 24.21 -7.00 1.40
C ASP A 164 23.04 -7.13 2.38
N THR A 165 21.84 -6.67 2.01
CA THR A 165 20.64 -6.73 2.86
C THR A 165 19.39 -7.12 2.09
N HIS A 166 18.45 -7.77 2.78
CA HIS A 166 17.10 -7.98 2.27
C HIS A 166 16.16 -6.78 2.44
N ASP A 167 16.55 -5.81 3.28
CA ASP A 167 15.73 -4.65 3.67
C ASP A 167 15.61 -3.57 2.57
N LEU A 168 15.98 -3.89 1.33
CA LEU A 168 15.89 -2.95 0.21
C LEU A 168 14.46 -2.47 -0.05
N GLY A 169 13.45 -3.32 0.24
CA GLY A 169 12.06 -2.91 0.21
C GLY A 169 11.81 -1.77 1.19
N PHE A 170 12.21 -1.93 2.45
CA PHE A 170 12.08 -0.89 3.47
C PHE A 170 12.94 0.37 3.24
N ILE A 171 14.11 0.23 2.61
CA ILE A 171 15.02 1.35 2.36
C ILE A 171 14.54 2.22 1.18
N ILE A 172 14.07 1.60 0.11
CA ILE A 172 13.84 2.28 -1.19
C ILE A 172 12.37 2.57 -1.40
N GLU A 173 11.50 1.59 -1.16
CA GLU A 173 10.11 1.64 -1.60
C GLU A 173 9.29 2.75 -0.92
N PRO A 174 9.34 2.95 0.41
CA PRO A 174 8.46 3.89 1.11
C PRO A 174 8.45 5.31 0.53
N ALA A 175 9.61 5.79 0.07
CA ALA A 175 9.76 7.13 -0.48
C ALA A 175 9.72 7.14 -2.00
N LEU A 176 10.57 6.34 -2.67
CA LEU A 176 10.76 6.44 -4.12
C LEU A 176 9.53 5.97 -4.91
N ARG A 177 8.74 5.05 -4.35
CA ARG A 177 7.46 4.66 -4.97
C ARG A 177 6.49 5.83 -5.01
N LEU A 178 6.29 6.50 -3.87
CA LEU A 178 5.38 7.65 -3.79
C LEU A 178 5.90 8.83 -4.63
N ASP A 179 7.20 9.06 -4.67
CA ASP A 179 7.80 10.07 -5.55
C ASP A 179 7.47 9.82 -7.02
N TRP A 180 7.65 8.58 -7.49
CA TRP A 180 7.28 8.18 -8.85
C TRP A 180 5.76 8.31 -9.09
N GLU A 181 4.92 7.79 -8.20
CA GLU A 181 3.46 7.78 -8.38
C GLU A 181 2.81 9.17 -8.32
N LEU A 182 3.45 10.12 -7.61
CA LEU A 182 2.96 11.49 -7.46
C LEU A 182 3.49 12.43 -8.54
N THR A 183 4.76 12.26 -8.95
CA THR A 183 5.46 13.26 -9.79
C THR A 183 5.88 12.74 -11.16
N GLY A 184 5.84 11.43 -11.40
CA GLY A 184 6.38 10.84 -12.62
C GLY A 184 7.91 10.82 -12.67
N ASN A 185 8.61 10.95 -11.53
CA ASN A 185 10.07 10.90 -11.49
C ASN A 185 10.62 9.53 -11.93
N THR A 186 11.07 9.45 -13.18
CA THR A 186 11.58 8.22 -13.80
C THR A 186 12.85 7.71 -13.13
N ARG A 187 13.68 8.57 -12.51
CA ARG A 187 14.85 8.13 -11.74
C ARG A 187 14.43 7.30 -10.52
N SER A 188 13.35 7.67 -9.86
CA SER A 188 12.78 6.92 -8.73
C SER A 188 12.27 5.55 -9.19
N LEU A 189 11.57 5.47 -10.32
CA LEU A 189 11.17 4.19 -10.90
C LEU A 189 12.37 3.30 -11.24
N LEU A 190 13.39 3.85 -11.90
CA LEU A 190 14.62 3.11 -12.23
C LEU A 190 15.34 2.62 -10.97
N SER A 191 15.31 3.39 -9.89
CA SER A 191 15.88 3.01 -8.59
C SER A 191 15.10 1.86 -7.96
N LEU A 192 13.75 1.87 -8.02
CA LEU A 192 12.92 0.76 -7.56
C LEU A 192 13.23 -0.54 -8.32
N VAL A 193 13.32 -0.47 -9.65
CA VAL A 193 13.65 -1.65 -10.49
C VAL A 193 15.07 -2.14 -10.20
N THR A 194 16.03 -1.23 -10.02
CA THR A 194 17.42 -1.57 -9.68
C THR A 194 17.47 -2.24 -8.30
N ALA A 195 16.81 -1.68 -7.30
CA ALA A 195 16.73 -2.24 -5.95
C ALA A 195 16.09 -3.64 -5.95
N ALA A 196 15.00 -3.84 -6.69
CA ALA A 196 14.37 -5.15 -6.82
C ALA A 196 15.32 -6.20 -7.41
N ARG A 197 16.08 -5.83 -8.46
CA ARG A 197 17.10 -6.71 -9.04
C ARG A 197 18.25 -6.99 -8.07
N SER A 198 18.69 -5.99 -7.31
CA SER A 198 19.74 -6.15 -6.29
C SER A 198 19.27 -7.07 -5.16
N LEU A 199 18.03 -6.93 -4.69
CA LEU A 199 17.40 -7.81 -3.71
C LEU A 199 17.28 -9.24 -4.24
N ALA A 200 16.84 -9.41 -5.49
CA ALA A 200 16.73 -10.71 -6.13
C ALA A 200 18.08 -11.46 -6.24
N ARG A 201 19.23 -10.77 -6.23
CA ARG A 201 20.56 -11.44 -6.19
C ARG A 201 20.81 -12.20 -4.89
N ARG A 202 20.07 -11.90 -3.83
CA ARG A 202 20.14 -12.62 -2.55
C ARG A 202 19.27 -13.89 -2.53
N TYR A 203 18.53 -14.15 -3.60
CA TYR A 203 17.75 -15.38 -3.77
C TYR A 203 18.66 -16.58 -4.06
N ASP A 204 18.50 -17.67 -3.30
CA ASP A 204 19.09 -18.97 -3.64
C ASP A 204 17.98 -19.97 -4.03
N LYS A 205 18.09 -20.53 -5.24
CA LYS A 205 17.12 -21.46 -5.82
C LYS A 205 16.97 -22.76 -5.04
N ARG A 206 18.00 -23.23 -4.31
CA ARG A 206 17.95 -24.46 -3.50
C ARG A 206 17.22 -24.20 -2.19
N ALA A 207 17.50 -23.07 -1.55
CA ALA A 207 16.77 -22.63 -0.36
C ALA A 207 15.35 -22.12 -0.69
N ARG A 208 15.10 -21.77 -1.96
CA ARG A 208 13.87 -21.13 -2.46
C ARG A 208 13.50 -19.91 -1.64
N ALA A 209 14.52 -19.13 -1.24
CA ALA A 209 14.36 -17.97 -0.39
C ALA A 209 15.42 -16.91 -0.67
N ILE A 210 15.08 -15.68 -0.32
CA ILE A 210 15.99 -14.54 -0.24
C ILE A 210 16.70 -14.60 1.11
N ARG A 211 18.03 -14.49 1.09
CA ARG A 211 18.84 -14.43 2.32
C ARG A 211 18.63 -13.09 3.01
N SER A 212 18.27 -13.14 4.28
CA SER A 212 18.03 -11.93 5.07
C SER A 212 19.33 -11.28 5.55
N TRP A 213 20.08 -11.97 6.39
CA TRP A 213 21.39 -11.55 6.88
C TRP A 213 22.48 -12.50 6.41
N ASP A 214 23.68 -11.97 6.24
CA ASP A 214 24.83 -12.81 5.90
C ASP A 214 25.28 -13.61 7.11
N LEU A 215 25.36 -12.97 8.29
CA LEU A 215 25.85 -13.55 9.54
C LEU A 215 25.00 -13.08 10.75
N ILE A 216 25.02 -13.84 11.85
CA ILE A 216 24.54 -13.43 13.17
C ILE A 216 25.67 -13.60 14.17
N ASN A 217 26.04 -12.52 14.87
CA ASN A 217 27.05 -12.56 15.93
C ASN A 217 26.54 -11.92 17.22
N LYS A 218 25.77 -12.71 17.98
CA LYS A 218 25.20 -12.35 19.29
C LYS A 218 25.83 -13.20 20.39
N ASN A 219 25.52 -12.84 21.65
CA ASN A 219 26.08 -13.53 22.81
C ASN A 219 25.62 -15.00 22.89
N ASP A 220 24.39 -15.26 22.48
CA ASP A 220 23.70 -16.55 22.55
C ASP A 220 23.63 -17.30 21.20
N VAL A 221 23.81 -16.60 20.08
CA VAL A 221 23.77 -17.18 18.73
C VAL A 221 24.93 -16.70 17.88
N LYS A 222 25.70 -17.64 17.32
CA LYS A 222 26.79 -17.38 16.37
C LYS A 222 26.57 -18.17 15.08
N ILE A 223 26.24 -17.45 14.01
CA ILE A 223 26.19 -17.94 12.63
C ILE A 223 27.18 -17.11 11.84
N ILE A 224 28.33 -17.68 11.52
CA ILE A 224 29.49 -16.97 10.95
C ILE A 224 29.96 -17.54 9.60
N SER A 225 29.22 -18.46 8.99
CA SER A 225 29.47 -18.98 7.63
C SER A 225 28.19 -19.00 6.81
N MET A 226 28.24 -18.38 5.62
CA MET A 226 27.14 -18.36 4.64
C MET A 226 27.05 -19.67 3.85
N GLU A 227 28.16 -20.42 3.77
CA GLU A 227 28.29 -21.71 3.10
C GLU A 227 27.59 -22.83 3.89
N GLU A 228 27.52 -22.68 5.21
CA GLU A 228 26.89 -23.65 6.11
C GLU A 228 25.47 -23.23 6.53
N ASN A 229 25.10 -21.96 6.37
CA ASN A 229 23.87 -21.40 6.93
C ASN A 229 23.19 -20.44 5.96
N PHE A 230 21.87 -20.46 5.95
CA PHE A 230 21.04 -19.58 5.15
C PHE A 230 19.95 -18.97 6.05
N ILE A 231 20.14 -17.72 6.46
CA ILE A 231 19.26 -17.05 7.41
C ILE A 231 18.10 -16.39 6.66
N VAL A 232 16.88 -16.67 7.12
CA VAL A 232 15.64 -16.06 6.65
C VAL A 232 14.86 -15.56 7.87
N ILE A 233 14.24 -14.38 7.76
CA ILE A 233 13.43 -13.77 8.83
C ILE A 233 12.07 -13.32 8.32
N ILE A 234 11.07 -13.27 9.20
CA ILE A 234 9.66 -13.06 8.83
C ILE A 234 9.35 -11.69 8.22
N ASP A 235 10.11 -10.65 8.57
CA ASP A 235 10.06 -9.30 8.00
C ASP A 235 10.40 -9.25 6.51
N SER A 236 11.17 -10.20 6.00
CA SER A 236 11.45 -10.32 4.57
C SER A 236 10.20 -10.47 3.69
N LEU A 237 9.06 -10.93 4.24
CA LEU A 237 7.78 -10.92 3.53
C LEU A 237 7.36 -9.52 3.07
N CYS A 238 7.59 -8.50 3.90
CA CYS A 238 7.19 -7.13 3.58
C CYS A 238 8.12 -6.48 2.54
N ASN A 239 9.32 -7.03 2.33
CA ASN A 239 10.24 -6.58 1.29
C ASN A 239 9.90 -7.16 -0.11
N LEU A 240 8.95 -8.10 -0.18
CA LEU A 240 8.51 -8.70 -1.45
C LEU A 240 7.69 -7.75 -2.32
N GLU A 241 7.02 -6.77 -1.71
CA GLU A 241 6.24 -5.74 -2.42
C GLU A 241 7.11 -5.05 -3.49
N LEU A 242 8.36 -4.71 -3.16
CA LEU A 242 9.34 -4.15 -4.10
C LEU A 242 9.55 -5.02 -5.35
N LEU A 243 9.66 -6.34 -5.19
CA LEU A 243 9.88 -7.27 -6.30
C LEU A 243 8.64 -7.35 -7.18
N PHE A 244 7.45 -7.48 -6.58
CA PHE A 244 6.20 -7.50 -7.33
C PHE A 244 5.95 -6.20 -8.08
N TYR A 245 6.17 -5.06 -7.42
CA TYR A 245 6.03 -3.73 -8.01
C TYR A 245 6.97 -3.53 -9.19
N ALA A 246 8.26 -3.84 -9.02
CA ALA A 246 9.24 -3.74 -10.09
C ALA A 246 8.95 -4.69 -11.25
N SER A 247 8.45 -5.91 -10.97
CA SER A 247 8.02 -6.86 -12.01
C SER A 247 6.89 -6.27 -12.86
N ALA A 248 5.86 -5.70 -12.22
CA ALA A 248 4.73 -5.10 -12.91
C ALA A 248 5.11 -3.90 -13.79
N HIS A 249 6.17 -3.16 -13.41
CA HIS A 249 6.64 -1.99 -14.15
C HIS A 249 7.69 -2.31 -15.22
N SER A 250 8.56 -3.28 -14.99
CA SER A 250 9.65 -3.62 -15.92
C SER A 250 9.30 -4.76 -16.88
N GLY A 251 8.25 -5.53 -16.60
CA GLY A 251 7.92 -6.76 -17.32
C GLY A 251 8.80 -7.96 -16.94
N ASP A 252 9.76 -7.80 -16.04
CA ASP A 252 10.64 -8.87 -15.57
C ASP A 252 9.89 -9.81 -14.61
N LYS A 253 9.33 -10.89 -15.15
CA LYS A 253 8.51 -11.85 -14.39
C LYS A 253 9.30 -12.63 -13.35
N ILE A 254 10.62 -12.75 -13.51
CA ILE A 254 11.50 -13.48 -12.57
C ILE A 254 11.43 -12.85 -11.18
N LEU A 255 11.29 -11.52 -11.10
CA LEU A 255 11.15 -10.83 -9.81
C LEU A 255 9.90 -11.29 -9.04
N ALA A 256 8.74 -11.37 -9.71
CA ALA A 256 7.50 -11.85 -9.10
C ALA A 256 7.54 -13.35 -8.76
N GLU A 257 8.21 -14.16 -9.58
CA GLU A 257 8.42 -15.59 -9.31
C GLU A 257 9.26 -15.77 -8.04
N ILE A 258 10.40 -15.08 -7.92
CA ILE A 258 11.27 -15.11 -6.73
C ILE A 258 10.49 -14.73 -5.47
N ALA A 259 9.71 -13.64 -5.54
CA ALA A 259 8.90 -13.19 -4.42
C ALA A 259 7.86 -14.24 -4.01
N THR A 260 7.17 -14.83 -4.99
CA THR A 260 6.17 -15.88 -4.75
C THR A 260 6.78 -17.15 -4.15
N GLU A 261 7.93 -17.59 -4.64
CA GLU A 261 8.65 -18.75 -4.09
C GLU A 261 9.15 -18.49 -2.67
N HIS A 262 9.68 -17.30 -2.41
CA HIS A 262 10.09 -16.91 -1.07
C HIS A 262 8.93 -16.94 -0.08
N ALA A 263 7.79 -16.32 -0.42
CA ALA A 263 6.61 -16.36 0.42
C ALA A 263 6.13 -17.80 0.70
N LYS A 264 6.18 -18.70 -0.31
CA LYS A 264 5.84 -20.13 -0.12
C LYS A 264 6.79 -20.83 0.84
N THR A 265 8.07 -20.50 0.81
CA THR A 265 9.05 -21.03 1.77
C THR A 265 8.74 -20.56 3.19
N LEU A 266 8.30 -19.32 3.39
CA LEU A 266 7.97 -18.80 4.71
C LEU A 266 6.72 -19.46 5.33
N LEU A 267 5.79 -19.97 4.50
CA LEU A 267 4.63 -20.73 4.98
C LEU A 267 5.03 -21.98 5.77
N THR A 268 6.10 -22.67 5.36
CA THR A 268 6.53 -23.94 5.99
C THR A 268 7.65 -23.75 7.01
N THR A 269 8.43 -22.67 6.86
CA THR A 269 9.59 -22.42 7.72
C THR A 269 9.25 -21.58 8.94
N HIS A 270 8.38 -20.57 8.81
CA HIS A 270 8.12 -19.61 9.89
C HIS A 270 6.79 -19.76 10.59
N LEU A 271 5.74 -20.21 9.88
CA LEU A 271 4.42 -20.39 10.48
C LEU A 271 4.38 -21.65 11.36
N ARG A 272 3.82 -21.49 12.56
CA ARG A 272 3.53 -22.57 13.49
C ARG A 272 2.01 -22.74 13.57
N PRO A 273 1.45 -23.89 13.17
CA PRO A 273 0.04 -24.17 13.34
C PRO A 273 -0.31 -24.19 14.84
N GLU A 274 -1.33 -23.43 15.22
CA GLU A 274 -1.81 -23.34 16.59
C GLU A 274 -3.11 -24.13 16.74
N SER A 275 -3.29 -24.84 17.85
CA SER A 275 -4.49 -25.64 18.13
C SER A 275 -5.65 -24.84 18.71
N VAL A 276 -5.49 -23.53 18.85
CA VAL A 276 -6.50 -22.63 19.41
C VAL A 276 -7.53 -22.25 18.34
N SER A 277 -8.76 -22.03 18.77
CA SER A 277 -9.83 -21.47 17.94
C SER A 277 -10.35 -20.17 18.54
N THR A 278 -10.94 -19.35 17.68
CA THR A 278 -11.60 -18.10 18.06
C THR A 278 -13.00 -18.37 18.58
N SER A 279 -13.41 -17.69 19.66
CA SER A 279 -14.77 -17.74 20.18
C SER A 279 -15.71 -16.75 19.48
N SER A 280 -15.18 -15.96 18.54
CA SER A 280 -15.95 -14.93 17.86
C SER A 280 -16.85 -15.55 16.78
N SER A 281 -18.14 -15.21 16.80
CA SER A 281 -19.15 -15.74 15.87
C SER A 281 -18.92 -15.39 14.40
N ASN A 282 -18.07 -14.39 14.11
CA ASN A 282 -17.64 -14.04 12.76
C ASN A 282 -16.14 -14.31 12.52
N GLY A 283 -15.51 -15.07 13.40
CA GLY A 283 -14.08 -15.40 13.35
C GLY A 283 -13.67 -16.21 12.12
N TYR A 284 -12.40 -16.11 11.73
CA TYR A 284 -11.85 -17.02 10.72
C TYR A 284 -11.80 -18.45 11.26
N GLU A 285 -12.42 -19.38 10.55
CA GLU A 285 -12.55 -20.79 10.96
C GLU A 285 -11.38 -21.68 10.48
N GLY A 286 -10.45 -21.13 9.70
CA GLY A 286 -9.29 -21.88 9.21
C GLY A 286 -8.19 -22.03 10.26
N GLN A 287 -7.03 -22.53 9.81
CA GLN A 287 -5.87 -22.73 10.67
C GLN A 287 -5.29 -21.39 11.14
N LEU A 288 -5.14 -21.23 12.45
CA LEU A 288 -4.47 -20.08 13.06
C LEU A 288 -2.95 -20.33 13.13
N TYR A 289 -2.16 -19.27 12.99
CA TYR A 289 -0.70 -19.39 12.97
C TYR A 289 -0.02 -18.38 13.89
N SER A 290 0.86 -18.86 14.76
CA SER A 290 1.92 -18.03 15.34
C SER A 290 3.17 -18.07 14.45
N THR A 291 4.12 -17.17 14.68
CA THR A 291 5.35 -17.08 13.89
C THR A 291 6.60 -17.24 14.74
N CYS A 292 7.58 -18.03 14.29
CA CYS A 292 8.96 -17.76 14.72
C CYS A 292 9.50 -16.52 13.98
N HIS A 293 10.53 -15.89 14.55
CA HIS A 293 11.14 -14.72 13.91
C HIS A 293 12.15 -15.15 12.85
N VAL A 294 13.09 -16.04 13.19
CA VAL A 294 14.22 -16.40 12.35
C VAL A 294 14.20 -17.89 12.06
N THR A 295 14.47 -18.27 10.81
CA THR A 295 14.81 -19.64 10.44
C THR A 295 16.20 -19.70 9.81
N ASN A 296 17.02 -20.64 10.27
CA ASN A 296 18.28 -20.99 9.62
C ASN A 296 18.05 -22.26 8.78
N LEU A 297 18.28 -22.17 7.47
CA LEU A 297 18.18 -23.27 6.53
C LEU A 297 19.58 -23.80 6.16
N ASP A 298 19.63 -25.05 5.72
CA ASP A 298 20.78 -25.60 5.02
C ASP A 298 20.80 -25.02 3.59
N PRO A 299 21.86 -24.28 3.19
CA PRO A 299 21.91 -23.65 1.86
C PRO A 299 21.99 -24.65 0.70
N ARG A 300 22.32 -25.92 0.96
CA ARG A 300 22.41 -26.97 -0.06
C ARG A 300 21.07 -27.66 -0.28
N THR A 301 20.31 -27.90 0.79
CA THR A 301 19.06 -28.68 0.73
C THR A 301 17.79 -27.86 0.93
N GLY A 302 17.89 -26.63 1.44
CA GLY A 302 16.76 -25.82 1.88
C GLY A 302 16.06 -26.34 3.14
N SER A 303 16.59 -27.38 3.79
CA SER A 303 16.00 -27.97 5.00
C SER A 303 16.22 -27.08 6.22
N ILE A 304 15.26 -27.10 7.15
CA ILE A 304 15.34 -26.30 8.38
C ILE A 304 16.40 -26.88 9.32
N LYS A 305 17.44 -26.09 9.62
CA LYS A 305 18.43 -26.42 10.67
C LYS A 305 17.95 -25.98 12.03
N ALA A 306 17.36 -24.78 12.13
CA ALA A 306 16.87 -24.24 13.38
C ALA A 306 15.80 -23.16 13.17
N ARG A 307 14.83 -23.11 14.09
CA ARG A 307 13.93 -21.97 14.28
C ARG A 307 14.32 -21.25 15.56
N MET A 308 14.46 -19.93 15.49
CA MET A 308 14.99 -19.11 16.58
C MET A 308 14.35 -17.72 16.60
N THR A 309 14.84 -16.87 17.48
CA THR A 309 14.49 -15.46 17.51
C THR A 309 15.73 -14.59 17.63
N ALA A 310 15.65 -13.39 17.04
CA ALA A 310 16.68 -12.37 17.19
C ALA A 310 16.22 -11.20 18.08
N GLN A 311 14.90 -11.01 18.24
CA GLN A 311 14.31 -9.83 18.88
C GLN A 311 13.13 -10.15 19.80
N GLY A 312 12.48 -11.31 19.64
CA GLY A 312 11.40 -11.78 20.52
C GLY A 312 11.93 -12.32 21.84
N TYR A 313 11.04 -12.65 22.76
CA TYR A 313 11.38 -13.11 24.11
C TYR A 313 12.17 -14.43 24.11
N ALA A 314 11.69 -15.42 23.36
CA ALA A 314 12.30 -16.74 23.22
C ALA A 314 12.08 -17.33 21.81
N GLY A 315 12.83 -18.37 21.42
CA GLY A 315 12.67 -19.00 20.10
C GLY A 315 11.26 -19.58 19.85
N ALA A 316 10.59 -20.04 20.90
CA ALA A 316 9.21 -20.56 20.85
C ALA A 316 8.13 -19.49 21.06
N SER A 317 8.51 -18.28 21.49
CA SER A 317 7.57 -17.18 21.71
C SER A 317 7.05 -16.57 20.41
N THR A 318 6.01 -15.73 20.53
CA THR A 318 5.43 -14.96 19.43
C THR A 318 5.72 -13.48 19.62
N TRP A 319 6.81 -13.06 19.00
CA TRP A 319 7.17 -11.65 18.89
C TRP A 319 6.11 -10.88 18.10
N ALA A 320 5.48 -9.89 18.72
CA ALA A 320 4.27 -9.28 18.18
C ALA A 320 4.49 -8.58 16.84
N ARG A 321 5.65 -7.94 16.64
CA ARG A 321 5.97 -7.32 15.35
C ARG A 321 6.28 -8.33 14.26
N GLY A 322 6.87 -9.47 14.60
CA GLY A 322 7.06 -10.58 13.66
C GLY A 322 5.73 -11.13 13.16
N GLN A 323 4.77 -11.29 14.08
CA GLN A 323 3.40 -11.64 13.75
C GLN A 323 2.75 -10.59 12.83
N ALA A 324 2.93 -9.30 13.15
CA ALA A 324 2.41 -8.20 12.34
C ALA A 324 3.01 -8.17 10.91
N TRP A 325 4.30 -8.45 10.75
CA TRP A 325 4.94 -8.60 9.44
C TRP A 325 4.36 -9.75 8.62
N ALA A 326 4.02 -10.88 9.26
CA ALA A 326 3.35 -11.97 8.56
C ALA A 326 1.94 -11.56 8.09
N ILE A 327 1.17 -10.87 8.93
CA ILE A 327 -0.17 -10.38 8.57
C ILE A 327 -0.09 -9.46 7.34
N LEU A 328 0.77 -8.43 7.41
CA LEU A 328 0.93 -7.46 6.33
C LEU A 328 1.50 -8.11 5.07
N GLY A 329 2.61 -8.83 5.19
CA GLY A 329 3.35 -9.39 4.07
C GLY A 329 2.58 -10.46 3.30
N TYR A 330 1.85 -11.36 3.97
CA TYR A 330 0.99 -12.32 3.27
C TYR A 330 -0.24 -11.66 2.65
N ALA A 331 -0.83 -10.64 3.30
CA ALA A 331 -1.94 -9.90 2.70
C ALA A 331 -1.50 -9.18 1.41
N GLN A 332 -0.32 -8.55 1.40
CA GLN A 332 0.29 -7.94 0.21
C GLN A 332 0.62 -8.99 -0.85
N THR A 333 1.25 -10.11 -0.46
CA THR A 333 1.57 -11.20 -1.40
C THR A 333 0.30 -11.73 -2.08
N TYR A 334 -0.80 -11.87 -1.33
CA TYR A 334 -2.09 -12.22 -1.91
C TYR A 334 -2.60 -11.15 -2.89
N THR A 335 -2.42 -9.85 -2.61
CA THR A 335 -2.89 -8.83 -3.57
C THR A 335 -2.20 -8.91 -4.93
N TRP A 336 -0.95 -9.36 -4.98
CA TRP A 336 -0.20 -9.55 -6.22
C TRP A 336 -0.48 -10.88 -6.91
N THR A 337 -0.47 -11.98 -6.16
CA THR A 337 -0.52 -13.34 -6.72
C THR A 337 -1.94 -13.88 -6.89
N LYS A 338 -2.88 -13.40 -6.07
CA LYS A 338 -4.23 -13.96 -5.88
C LYS A 338 -4.25 -15.44 -5.46
N GLU A 339 -3.13 -16.01 -5.02
CA GLU A 339 -3.09 -17.39 -4.53
C GLU A 339 -3.69 -17.48 -3.12
N LEU A 340 -4.75 -18.30 -2.97
CA LEU A 340 -5.54 -18.37 -1.74
C LEU A 340 -4.73 -18.79 -0.50
N ILE A 341 -3.67 -19.58 -0.69
CA ILE A 341 -2.80 -20.02 0.39
C ILE A 341 -2.20 -18.84 1.17
N PHE A 342 -1.91 -17.70 0.51
CA PHE A 342 -1.41 -16.51 1.18
C PHE A 342 -2.54 -15.73 1.89
N LEU A 343 -3.75 -15.74 1.33
CA LEU A 343 -4.91 -15.14 1.98
C LEU A 343 -5.25 -15.90 3.28
N ASP A 344 -5.24 -17.23 3.23
CA ASP A 344 -5.47 -18.10 4.39
C ASP A 344 -4.39 -17.91 5.46
N ALA A 345 -3.11 -17.85 5.06
CA ALA A 345 -2.01 -17.55 5.98
C ALA A 345 -2.18 -16.18 6.65
N ALA A 346 -2.49 -15.13 5.88
CA ALA A 346 -2.71 -13.79 6.41
C ALA A 346 -3.90 -13.74 7.38
N MET A 347 -5.03 -14.38 7.05
CA MET A 347 -6.19 -14.47 7.94
C MET A 347 -5.88 -15.27 9.21
N GLY A 348 -5.20 -16.42 9.10
CA GLY A 348 -4.80 -17.23 10.25
C GLY A 348 -3.81 -16.53 11.18
N CYS A 349 -2.86 -15.76 10.63
CA CYS A 349 -1.98 -14.90 11.42
C CYS A 349 -2.72 -13.74 12.09
N ALA A 350 -3.66 -13.11 11.38
CA ALA A 350 -4.44 -11.99 11.92
C ALA A 350 -5.37 -12.45 13.03
N GLU A 351 -6.08 -13.55 12.82
CA GLU A 351 -6.98 -14.14 13.82
C GLU A 351 -6.23 -14.58 15.08
N TYR A 352 -5.03 -15.17 14.93
CA TYR A 352 -4.18 -15.49 16.07
C TYR A 352 -3.73 -14.24 16.83
N PHE A 353 -3.34 -13.17 16.13
CA PHE A 353 -2.96 -11.90 16.75
C PHE A 353 -4.14 -11.33 17.58
N LEU A 354 -5.35 -11.33 17.03
CA LEU A 354 -6.55 -10.89 17.75
C LEU A 354 -6.86 -11.77 18.97
N TYR A 355 -6.71 -13.09 18.83
CA TYR A 355 -6.85 -14.02 19.96
C TYR A 355 -5.85 -13.70 21.10
N ARG A 356 -4.59 -13.37 20.76
CA ARG A 356 -3.57 -13.00 21.76
C ARG A 356 -3.87 -11.68 22.44
N LEU A 357 -4.37 -10.67 21.69
CA LEU A 357 -4.86 -9.41 22.28
C LEU A 357 -6.01 -9.67 23.25
N GLU A 358 -7.00 -10.48 22.85
CA GLU A 358 -8.14 -10.79 23.72
C GLU A 358 -7.72 -11.52 25.01
N LYS A 359 -6.73 -12.41 24.94
CA LYS A 359 -6.12 -13.01 26.14
C LYS A 359 -5.41 -12.00 27.03
N GLN A 360 -4.72 -11.02 26.44
CA GLN A 360 -4.02 -9.96 27.18
C GLN A 360 -4.97 -9.11 28.03
N ARG A 361 -6.26 -9.05 27.69
CA ARG A 361 -7.33 -8.34 28.45
C ARG A 361 -7.38 -8.71 29.94
N GLU A 362 -7.03 -9.95 30.28
CA GLU A 362 -6.99 -10.42 31.67
C GLU A 362 -5.94 -9.68 32.52
N THR A 363 -4.91 -9.15 31.89
CA THR A 363 -3.72 -8.57 32.54
C THR A 363 -3.48 -7.11 32.22
N ASP A 364 -4.14 -6.55 31.20
CA ASP A 364 -3.89 -5.21 30.68
C ASP A 364 -5.20 -4.57 30.18
N LYS A 365 -5.51 -3.38 30.68
CA LYS A 365 -6.72 -2.63 30.27
C LYS A 365 -6.59 -2.07 28.85
N SER A 366 -5.36 -1.89 28.36
CA SER A 366 -5.03 -1.41 27.02
C SER A 366 -4.70 -2.57 26.08
N TYR A 367 -5.26 -3.76 26.32
CA TYR A 367 -4.97 -5.04 25.64
C TYR A 367 -5.03 -5.04 24.12
N LYS A 368 -5.62 -4.02 23.49
CA LYS A 368 -5.63 -3.85 22.03
C LYS A 368 -4.34 -3.25 21.48
N ILE A 369 -3.43 -2.84 22.36
CA ILE A 369 -2.03 -2.56 22.04
C ILE A 369 -1.26 -3.84 22.34
N PRO A 370 -0.61 -4.46 21.34
CA PRO A 370 0.12 -5.70 21.60
C PRO A 370 1.26 -5.45 22.58
N LEU A 371 1.47 -6.41 23.48
CA LEU A 371 2.77 -6.55 24.15
C LEU A 371 3.88 -6.67 23.10
N TRP A 372 5.11 -6.28 23.44
CA TRP A 372 6.25 -6.42 22.54
C TRP A 372 6.48 -7.87 22.07
N ASP A 373 6.16 -8.82 22.94
CA ASP A 373 6.09 -10.25 22.68
C ASP A 373 4.93 -10.81 23.50
N PHE A 374 4.07 -11.60 22.87
CA PHE A 374 2.86 -12.07 23.53
C PHE A 374 3.14 -13.10 24.63
N ASP A 375 4.32 -13.73 24.65
CA ASP A 375 4.71 -14.74 25.63
C ASP A 375 5.70 -14.20 26.68
N ALA A 376 6.10 -12.93 26.59
CA ALA A 376 6.97 -12.32 27.60
C ALA A 376 6.21 -12.13 28.93
N PRO A 377 6.87 -12.38 30.08
CA PRO A 377 6.27 -12.09 31.37
C PRO A 377 6.06 -10.59 31.55
N ILE A 378 4.95 -10.21 32.18
CA ILE A 378 4.70 -8.83 32.61
C ILE A 378 5.35 -8.63 33.98
N GLU A 379 6.46 -7.91 34.00
CA GLU A 379 7.18 -7.58 35.23
C GLU A 379 6.51 -6.39 35.95
N ASN A 380 6.39 -6.46 37.28
CA ASN A 380 5.87 -5.38 38.13
C ASN A 380 4.52 -4.78 37.68
N HIS A 381 3.64 -5.59 37.10
CA HIS A 381 2.35 -5.16 36.54
C HIS A 381 2.45 -4.04 35.48
N THR A 382 3.62 -3.86 34.86
CA THR A 382 3.84 -2.84 33.83
C THR A 382 4.03 -3.53 32.48
N PRO A 383 3.03 -3.53 31.60
CA PRO A 383 3.16 -4.15 30.29
C PRO A 383 4.15 -3.35 29.43
N VAL A 384 5.02 -4.06 28.71
CA VAL A 384 5.87 -3.46 27.68
C VAL A 384 5.18 -3.64 26.34
N TRP A 385 4.73 -2.54 25.75
CA TRP A 385 3.99 -2.54 24.50
C TRP A 385 4.88 -2.48 23.27
N ASP A 386 4.27 -2.78 22.12
CA ASP A 386 4.80 -2.40 20.82
C ASP A 386 3.71 -1.79 19.94
N SER A 387 3.48 -0.48 20.08
CA SER A 387 2.51 0.26 19.24
C SER A 387 2.80 0.12 17.74
N SER A 388 4.07 -0.06 17.35
CA SER A 388 4.44 -0.28 15.95
C SER A 388 3.86 -1.58 15.39
N ALA A 389 3.90 -2.68 16.16
CA ALA A 389 3.31 -3.96 15.75
C ALA A 389 1.79 -3.83 15.52
N GLY A 390 1.11 -3.07 16.37
CA GLY A 390 -0.33 -2.85 16.24
C GLY A 390 -0.72 -2.11 14.96
N VAL A 391 -0.03 -1.02 14.61
CA VAL A 391 -0.31 -0.29 13.36
C VAL A 391 0.09 -1.07 12.10
N ILE A 392 1.14 -1.89 12.15
CA ILE A 392 1.52 -2.80 11.06
C ILE A 392 0.42 -3.85 10.84
N ALA A 393 -0.03 -4.50 11.91
CA ALA A 393 -1.10 -5.50 11.85
C ALA A 393 -2.41 -4.86 11.33
N ALA A 394 -2.74 -3.64 11.76
CA ALA A 394 -3.89 -2.90 11.28
C ALA A 394 -3.82 -2.65 9.75
N ASN A 395 -2.65 -2.27 9.22
CA ASN A 395 -2.48 -2.12 7.76
C ASN A 395 -2.77 -3.44 7.02
N GLY A 396 -2.22 -4.56 7.48
CA GLY A 396 -2.48 -5.87 6.88
C GLY A 396 -3.95 -6.29 6.98
N MET A 397 -4.59 -6.05 8.11
CA MET A 397 -6.02 -6.32 8.30
C MET A 397 -6.93 -5.47 7.40
N LEU A 398 -6.57 -4.22 7.09
CA LEU A 398 -7.29 -3.41 6.11
C LEU A 398 -7.13 -3.95 4.68
N ILE A 399 -5.95 -4.47 4.32
CA ILE A 399 -5.75 -5.17 3.03
C ILE A 399 -6.60 -6.44 2.96
N LEU A 400 -6.64 -7.23 4.05
CA LEU A 400 -7.51 -8.39 4.17
C LEU A 400 -8.97 -8.01 3.98
N SER A 401 -9.45 -6.99 4.68
CA SER A 401 -10.83 -6.52 4.58
C SER A 401 -11.23 -6.24 3.13
N ARG A 402 -10.44 -5.44 2.41
CA ARG A 402 -10.69 -5.13 0.99
C ARG A 402 -10.65 -6.38 0.11
N SER A 403 -9.68 -7.25 0.34
CA SER A 403 -9.52 -8.51 -0.39
C SER A 403 -10.73 -9.43 -0.22
N LEU A 404 -11.25 -9.52 1.00
CA LEU A 404 -12.39 -10.36 1.37
C LEU A 404 -13.72 -9.77 0.85
N ALA A 405 -13.87 -8.44 0.89
CA ALA A 405 -14.99 -7.75 0.27
C ALA A 405 -15.08 -8.05 -1.24
N CYS A 406 -13.95 -7.98 -1.95
CA CYS A 406 -13.89 -8.32 -3.38
C CYS A 406 -14.23 -9.79 -3.67
N ARG A 407 -14.06 -10.67 -2.68
CA ARG A 407 -14.42 -12.09 -2.76
C ARG A 407 -15.85 -12.41 -2.29
N GLY A 408 -16.64 -11.40 -1.92
CA GLY A 408 -17.99 -11.59 -1.38
C GLY A 408 -18.03 -12.12 0.06
N GLN A 409 -16.90 -12.14 0.78
CA GLN A 409 -16.82 -12.60 2.17
C GLN A 409 -17.06 -11.44 3.14
N ALA A 410 -18.28 -10.89 3.11
CA ALA A 410 -18.63 -9.66 3.83
C ALA A 410 -18.40 -9.76 5.35
N SER A 411 -18.74 -10.89 5.98
CA SER A 411 -18.59 -11.07 7.43
C SER A 411 -17.12 -10.95 7.88
N LEU A 412 -16.21 -11.69 7.25
CA LEU A 412 -14.77 -11.60 7.53
C LEU A 412 -14.19 -10.24 7.13
N SER A 413 -14.68 -9.65 6.05
CA SER A 413 -14.30 -8.29 5.64
C SER A 413 -14.57 -7.27 6.75
N TRP A 414 -15.77 -7.27 7.34
CA TRP A 414 -16.13 -6.38 8.44
C TRP A 414 -15.33 -6.69 9.69
N ARG A 415 -15.15 -7.97 10.03
CA ARG A 415 -14.32 -8.39 11.17
C ARG A 415 -12.93 -7.75 11.14
N PHE A 416 -12.17 -7.95 10.06
CA PHE A 416 -10.79 -7.45 10.01
C PHE A 416 -10.74 -5.92 9.90
N ARG A 417 -11.74 -5.28 9.26
CA ARG A 417 -11.85 -3.82 9.27
C ARG A 417 -12.04 -3.27 10.67
N ASP A 418 -13.02 -3.81 11.40
CA ASP A 418 -13.40 -3.31 12.72
C ASP A 418 -12.29 -3.60 13.73
N ALA A 419 -11.63 -4.76 13.61
CA ALA A 419 -10.44 -5.08 14.39
C ALA A 419 -9.30 -4.09 14.13
N ALA A 420 -8.99 -3.79 12.87
CA ALA A 420 -7.97 -2.81 12.51
C ALA A 420 -8.28 -1.42 13.08
N ILE A 421 -9.50 -0.93 12.89
CA ILE A 421 -9.93 0.38 13.41
C ILE A 421 -9.85 0.39 14.94
N SER A 422 -10.30 -0.67 15.59
CA SER A 422 -10.29 -0.81 17.05
C SER A 422 -8.87 -0.78 17.61
N VAL A 423 -7.92 -1.50 17.00
CA VAL A 423 -6.49 -1.47 17.39
C VAL A 423 -5.93 -0.06 17.24
N VAL A 424 -6.20 0.60 16.12
CA VAL A 424 -5.70 1.96 15.85
C VAL A 424 -6.27 2.98 16.82
N LYS A 425 -7.58 2.93 17.12
CA LYS A 425 -8.21 3.82 18.11
C LYS A 425 -7.54 3.69 19.48
N THR A 426 -7.33 2.46 19.97
CA THR A 426 -6.63 2.25 21.25
C THR A 426 -5.16 2.72 21.19
N ILE A 427 -4.45 2.51 20.08
CA ILE A 427 -3.09 3.05 19.94
C ILE A 427 -3.08 4.58 19.98
N LEU A 428 -4.03 5.24 19.33
CA LEU A 428 -4.13 6.69 19.36
C LEU A 428 -4.48 7.20 20.76
N GLU A 429 -5.34 6.50 21.49
CA GLU A 429 -5.73 6.85 22.86
C GLU A 429 -4.55 6.80 23.85
N PHE A 430 -3.72 5.74 23.78
CA PHE A 430 -2.69 5.50 24.82
C PHE A 430 -1.24 5.73 24.35
N SER A 431 -1.00 5.81 23.04
CA SER A 431 0.35 5.87 22.47
C SER A 431 0.54 7.02 21.48
N LEU A 432 -0.48 7.83 21.18
CA LEU A 432 -0.23 9.08 20.46
C LEU A 432 0.56 10.04 21.37
N ALA A 433 1.61 10.65 20.85
CA ALA A 433 2.38 11.63 21.59
C ALA A 433 1.54 12.88 21.90
N GLU A 434 1.32 13.13 23.19
CA GLU A 434 0.53 14.25 23.72
C GLU A 434 1.17 15.61 23.44
N GLU A 435 2.50 15.69 23.35
CA GLU A 435 3.26 16.91 23.08
C GLU A 435 2.93 17.42 21.69
N LYS A 436 2.10 18.46 21.56
CA LYS A 436 1.65 18.97 20.25
C LYS A 436 2.58 20.05 19.70
N ALA A 437 2.65 20.15 18.37
CA ALA A 437 3.30 21.21 17.63
C ALA A 437 2.30 21.95 16.72
N ARG A 438 2.59 23.21 16.38
CA ARG A 438 1.78 24.01 15.43
C ARG A 438 2.66 24.89 14.55
N PHE A 439 2.15 25.28 13.40
CA PHE A 439 2.78 26.27 12.54
C PHE A 439 2.50 27.69 13.04
N VAL A 440 3.50 28.55 12.93
CA VAL A 440 3.38 29.98 13.18
C VAL A 440 3.96 30.72 11.99
N SER A 441 3.23 31.73 11.52
CA SER A 441 3.68 32.63 10.48
C SER A 441 4.09 33.97 11.09
N VAL A 442 5.27 34.46 10.73
CA VAL A 442 5.77 35.78 11.13
C VAL A 442 5.50 36.82 10.05
N ALA A 443 5.57 38.11 10.41
CA ALA A 443 5.18 39.23 9.55
C ALA A 443 5.97 39.33 8.22
N ASN A 444 7.15 38.70 8.14
CA ASN A 444 7.97 38.59 6.93
C ASN A 444 7.52 37.44 5.99
N GLY A 445 6.53 36.64 6.37
CA GLY A 445 6.05 35.50 5.60
C GLY A 445 6.80 34.19 5.86
N GLU A 446 7.79 34.17 6.76
CA GLU A 446 8.45 32.93 7.18
C GLU A 446 7.51 32.08 8.04
N VAL A 447 7.65 30.76 7.90
CA VAL A 447 6.87 29.78 8.66
C VAL A 447 7.83 28.97 9.52
N PHE A 448 7.54 28.88 10.82
CA PHE A 448 8.24 27.99 11.74
C PHE A 448 7.25 27.13 12.52
N VAL A 449 7.79 26.12 13.21
CA VAL A 449 7.01 25.22 14.06
C VAL A 449 7.42 25.43 15.50
N GLU A 450 6.45 25.69 16.37
CA GLU A 450 6.64 25.80 17.81
C GLU A 450 5.88 24.69 18.57
N ASP A 451 6.28 24.47 19.82
CA ASP A 451 5.53 23.61 20.74
C ASP A 451 4.26 24.34 21.20
N VAL A 452 3.12 23.64 21.21
CA VAL A 452 1.87 24.20 21.74
C VAL A 452 2.00 24.48 23.23
N THR A 453 2.68 23.59 23.95
CA THR A 453 3.09 23.80 25.35
C THR A 453 4.60 24.00 25.39
N ASN A 454 5.03 25.21 25.77
CA ASN A 454 6.43 25.59 25.72
C ASN A 454 7.36 24.57 26.43
N GLY A 455 8.36 24.07 25.72
CA GLY A 455 9.35 23.13 26.23
C GLY A 455 8.90 21.67 26.32
N GLN A 456 7.65 21.36 25.93
CA GLN A 456 7.16 19.99 25.83
C GLN A 456 7.16 19.55 24.36
N SER A 457 8.12 18.72 23.99
CA SER A 457 8.28 18.21 22.63
C SER A 457 8.54 16.70 22.60
N PHE A 458 7.96 16.05 21.60
CA PHE A 458 8.23 14.65 21.27
C PHE A 458 8.16 14.51 19.76
N ASP A 459 9.29 14.18 19.13
CA ASP A 459 9.44 14.23 17.67
C ASP A 459 8.60 13.19 16.92
N SER A 460 8.48 11.98 17.45
CA SER A 460 7.70 10.88 16.87
C SER A 460 6.20 11.11 17.08
N LEU A 461 5.37 10.54 16.22
CA LEU A 461 3.91 10.58 16.36
C LEU A 461 3.46 9.60 17.43
N LEU A 462 3.99 8.37 17.39
CA LEU A 462 3.69 7.32 18.36
C LEU A 462 4.77 7.18 19.44
N LYS A 463 4.32 6.75 20.61
CA LYS A 463 5.06 6.33 21.81
C LYS A 463 4.91 4.82 22.02
N ASN A 464 5.60 4.28 23.02
CA ASN A 464 5.39 2.92 23.56
C ASN A 464 5.62 1.79 22.53
N ALA A 465 6.52 1.98 21.57
CA ALA A 465 6.96 0.96 20.64
C ALA A 465 8.25 0.27 21.14
N THR A 466 8.49 -0.97 20.71
CA THR A 466 9.64 -1.76 21.15
C THR A 466 10.40 -2.35 19.98
N ALA A 467 11.57 -1.80 19.65
CA ALA A 467 12.41 -2.33 18.58
C ALA A 467 13.07 -3.67 18.96
N ASN A 468 13.61 -3.80 20.16
CA ASN A 468 14.24 -5.05 20.62
C ASN A 468 14.35 -5.08 22.14
N ASN A 469 13.62 -5.96 22.83
CA ASN A 469 13.70 -6.15 24.28
C ASN A 469 14.22 -7.55 24.66
N ASN A 470 14.80 -8.28 23.72
CA ASN A 470 15.35 -9.62 23.97
C ASN A 470 16.48 -9.58 25.00
N ALA A 471 16.57 -10.61 25.84
CA ALA A 471 17.54 -10.67 26.92
C ALA A 471 19.01 -10.73 26.46
N GLY A 472 19.26 -11.35 25.30
CA GLY A 472 20.57 -11.45 24.64
C GLY A 472 20.92 -10.25 23.75
N ALA A 473 20.07 -9.22 23.68
CA ALA A 473 20.36 -8.02 22.89
C ALA A 473 21.52 -7.21 23.52
N ARG A 474 22.47 -6.76 22.69
CA ARG A 474 23.58 -5.88 23.15
C ARG A 474 23.07 -4.56 23.73
N LYS A 475 22.00 -4.03 23.16
CA LYS A 475 21.26 -2.86 23.64
C LYS A 475 19.78 -3.15 23.46
N ARG A 476 18.99 -2.95 24.51
CA ARG A 476 17.53 -3.06 24.46
C ARG A 476 16.93 -1.71 24.10
N TYR A 477 15.99 -1.73 23.16
CA TYR A 477 15.27 -0.58 22.63
C TYR A 477 13.77 -0.84 22.80
N TRP A 478 13.20 -0.36 23.89
CA TRP A 478 11.80 -0.55 24.28
C TRP A 478 11.23 0.77 24.81
N ASN A 479 9.90 0.95 24.77
CA ASN A 479 9.27 2.21 25.18
C ASN A 479 9.78 3.46 24.44
N HIS A 480 9.87 3.35 23.12
CA HIS A 480 10.32 4.42 22.22
C HIS A 480 9.21 4.84 21.25
N GLY A 481 9.34 6.03 20.65
CA GLY A 481 8.78 6.26 19.32
C GLY A 481 9.67 5.62 18.25
N LEU A 482 9.10 5.03 17.20
CA LEU A 482 9.85 4.36 16.14
C LEU A 482 9.41 4.89 14.78
N VAL A 483 10.37 5.24 13.92
CA VAL A 483 10.11 5.88 12.61
C VAL A 483 9.18 5.06 11.72
N TYR A 484 9.29 3.73 11.74
CA TYR A 484 8.42 2.85 10.98
C TYR A 484 7.02 2.76 11.59
N GLY A 485 6.87 2.89 12.91
CA GLY A 485 5.56 3.01 13.56
C GLY A 485 4.79 4.22 13.04
N ASP A 486 5.46 5.37 12.94
CA ASP A 486 4.88 6.58 12.36
C ASP A 486 4.53 6.43 10.88
N TYR A 487 5.43 5.81 10.10
CA TYR A 487 5.17 5.51 8.69
C TYR A 487 3.91 4.67 8.50
N TYR A 488 3.80 3.54 9.20
CA TYR A 488 2.62 2.67 9.09
C TYR A 488 1.36 3.31 9.66
N LEU A 489 1.47 4.15 10.69
CA LEU A 489 0.35 4.97 11.15
C LEU A 489 -0.16 5.89 10.02
N LEU A 490 0.76 6.55 9.31
CA LEU A 490 0.39 7.41 8.17
C LEU A 490 -0.07 6.61 6.95
N GLN A 491 0.28 5.34 6.79
CA GLN A 491 -0.27 4.52 5.71
C GLN A 491 -1.76 4.16 5.92
N LEU A 492 -2.28 4.29 7.13
CA LEU A 492 -3.70 4.09 7.44
C LEU A 492 -4.63 5.17 6.87
N GLN A 493 -4.11 6.09 6.06
CA GLN A 493 -4.87 7.13 5.35
C GLN A 493 -5.86 6.61 4.28
N GLY A 494 -6.04 5.30 4.14
CA GLY A 494 -6.97 4.74 3.16
C GLY A 494 -8.41 5.24 3.34
N LEU A 495 -9.17 5.17 2.24
CA LEU A 495 -10.58 5.60 2.16
C LEU A 495 -11.46 5.09 3.31
N ASP A 496 -11.15 3.95 3.92
CA ASP A 496 -11.96 3.35 4.98
C ASP A 496 -11.80 4.05 6.33
N VAL A 497 -10.57 4.46 6.68
CA VAL A 497 -10.28 5.27 7.88
C VAL A 497 -10.71 6.71 7.63
N GLN A 498 -10.48 7.22 6.43
CA GLN A 498 -11.00 8.54 6.04
C GLN A 498 -12.53 8.59 6.06
N LYS A 499 -13.25 7.54 5.64
CA LYS A 499 -14.72 7.48 5.73
C LYS A 499 -15.21 7.46 7.18
N SER A 500 -14.52 6.74 8.08
CA SER A 500 -14.87 6.79 9.51
C SER A 500 -14.61 8.17 10.12
N VAL A 501 -13.61 8.91 9.65
CA VAL A 501 -13.25 10.23 10.20
C VAL A 501 -14.06 11.37 9.57
N LEU A 502 -14.16 11.40 8.25
CA LEU A 502 -14.75 12.51 7.48
C LEU A 502 -16.23 12.27 7.14
N GLY A 503 -16.78 11.13 7.56
CA GLY A 503 -18.15 10.70 7.32
C GLY A 503 -18.41 10.14 5.92
N GLU A 504 -19.50 9.38 5.78
CA GLU A 504 -19.98 8.90 4.49
C GLU A 504 -20.53 10.06 3.65
N LYS A 505 -19.71 10.69 2.81
CA LYS A 505 -20.25 11.35 1.62
C LYS A 505 -20.67 10.27 0.61
N GLN A 506 -21.85 9.69 0.90
CA GLN A 506 -22.69 8.75 0.16
C GLN A 506 -22.35 7.23 0.17
N PRO A 507 -23.17 6.39 0.83
CA PRO A 507 -23.07 4.92 0.78
C PRO A 507 -23.42 4.30 -0.58
N ASN A 508 -24.03 5.06 -1.50
CA ASN A 508 -24.40 4.56 -2.83
C ASN A 508 -23.19 4.37 -3.76
N THR A 509 -22.04 4.99 -3.49
CA THR A 509 -20.86 4.94 -4.36
C THR A 509 -20.12 3.61 -4.24
N ILE A 510 -20.06 3.00 -3.04
CA ILE A 510 -19.37 1.71 -2.84
C ILE A 510 -20.21 0.56 -3.41
N ARG A 511 -21.53 0.60 -3.21
CA ARG A 511 -22.45 -0.35 -3.84
C ARG A 511 -22.40 -0.23 -5.36
N ALA A 512 -22.27 0.99 -5.89
CA ALA A 512 -22.05 1.22 -7.31
C ALA A 512 -20.68 0.75 -7.80
N MET A 513 -19.60 0.92 -7.04
CA MET A 513 -18.23 0.49 -7.42
C MET A 513 -18.06 -1.03 -7.35
N ALA A 514 -18.62 -1.70 -6.34
CA ALA A 514 -18.64 -3.15 -6.22
C ALA A 514 -19.52 -3.79 -7.31
N ASN A 515 -20.66 -3.16 -7.64
CA ASN A 515 -21.51 -3.59 -8.75
C ASN A 515 -20.84 -3.31 -10.12
N LEU A 516 -20.11 -2.20 -10.29
CA LEU A 516 -19.39 -1.90 -11.53
C LEU A 516 -18.22 -2.87 -11.78
N ALA A 517 -17.50 -3.25 -10.73
CA ALA A 517 -16.39 -4.20 -10.83
C ALA A 517 -16.86 -5.65 -11.06
N SER A 518 -18.14 -5.95 -10.84
CA SER A 518 -18.74 -7.29 -11.01
C SER A 518 -19.60 -7.43 -12.28
N LEU A 519 -19.80 -6.36 -13.06
CA LEU A 519 -20.48 -6.43 -14.34
C LEU A 519 -19.54 -7.00 -15.42
N LYS A 520 -19.76 -8.26 -15.80
CA LYS A 520 -19.46 -8.73 -17.18
C LYS A 520 -20.16 -7.78 -18.17
N PRO A 521 -19.67 -7.64 -19.43
CA PRO A 521 -20.10 -6.58 -20.34
C PRO A 521 -21.59 -6.69 -20.65
N LEU A 522 -22.39 -6.01 -19.84
CA LEU A 522 -23.80 -5.75 -20.09
C LEU A 522 -23.84 -4.43 -20.85
N GLN A 523 -24.34 -4.51 -22.08
CA GLN A 523 -24.78 -3.36 -22.86
C GLN A 523 -25.75 -2.54 -22.00
N LEU A 524 -25.26 -1.45 -21.42
CA LEU A 524 -26.10 -0.45 -20.78
C LEU A 524 -26.75 0.40 -21.89
N ASP A 525 -28.09 0.35 -21.96
CA ASP A 525 -28.91 1.21 -22.81
C ASP A 525 -28.68 2.70 -22.42
N PRO A 526 -28.35 3.62 -23.37
CA PRO A 526 -27.87 4.97 -23.06
C PRO A 526 -28.89 5.96 -22.46
N LYS A 527 -30.09 5.52 -22.07
CA LYS A 527 -31.16 6.39 -21.60
C LYS A 527 -31.43 6.22 -20.11
N GLU A 528 -30.62 6.84 -19.24
CA GLU A 528 -31.16 7.63 -18.10
C GLU A 528 -30.09 8.30 -17.17
N LYS A 529 -30.27 9.62 -16.99
CA LYS A 529 -30.09 10.47 -15.79
C LYS A 529 -28.78 10.56 -14.98
N TYR A 530 -27.77 9.70 -15.11
CA TYR A 530 -26.61 9.74 -14.19
C TYR A 530 -25.43 10.67 -14.60
N THR A 531 -25.44 11.23 -15.80
CA THR A 531 -24.30 11.97 -16.37
C THR A 531 -24.14 13.43 -15.91
N LYS A 532 -25.14 14.04 -15.26
CA LYS A 532 -25.07 15.47 -14.86
C LYS A 532 -24.19 15.80 -13.64
N LYS A 533 -23.59 14.82 -12.96
CA LYS A 533 -22.84 15.04 -11.69
C LYS A 533 -21.39 14.59 -11.69
N ILE A 534 -20.87 14.08 -12.80
CA ILE A 534 -19.54 13.46 -12.85
C ILE A 534 -18.56 14.42 -13.52
N GLY A 535 -17.63 14.97 -12.74
CA GLY A 535 -16.63 15.93 -13.24
C GLY A 535 -15.58 15.29 -14.18
N PRO A 536 -14.92 16.08 -15.04
CA PRO A 536 -14.07 15.60 -16.14
C PRO A 536 -12.86 14.75 -15.68
N ARG A 537 -12.31 15.00 -14.49
CA ARG A 537 -11.22 14.17 -13.91
C ARG A 537 -11.65 12.74 -13.57
N PHE A 538 -12.92 12.55 -13.22
CA PHE A 538 -13.48 11.24 -12.89
C PHE A 538 -13.73 10.43 -14.16
N LEU A 539 -14.21 11.07 -15.23
CA LEU A 539 -14.40 10.44 -16.53
C LEU A 539 -13.07 9.96 -17.13
N ILE A 540 -12.01 10.77 -17.03
CA ILE A 540 -10.65 10.39 -17.46
C ILE A 540 -10.13 9.17 -16.68
N SER A 541 -10.36 9.14 -15.36
CA SER A 541 -9.92 8.03 -14.51
C SER A 541 -10.72 6.75 -14.78
N TYR A 542 -12.02 6.88 -15.06
CA TYR A 542 -12.90 5.78 -15.45
C TYR A 542 -12.52 5.17 -16.81
N LEU A 543 -12.24 6.02 -17.81
CA LEU A 543 -11.78 5.57 -19.13
C LEU A 543 -10.41 4.89 -19.05
N ARG A 544 -9.48 5.39 -18.22
CA ARG A 544 -8.21 4.72 -17.91
C ARG A 544 -8.40 3.34 -17.28
N LEU A 545 -9.41 3.21 -16.42
CA LEU A 545 -9.74 1.94 -15.75
C LEU A 545 -10.33 0.93 -16.75
N GLN A 546 -11.24 1.37 -17.63
CA GLN A 546 -11.81 0.53 -18.70
C GLN A 546 -10.74 0.06 -19.69
N LEU A 547 -9.81 0.94 -20.07
CA LEU A 547 -8.66 0.58 -20.93
C LEU A 547 -7.76 -0.47 -20.27
N ARG A 548 -7.49 -0.34 -18.96
CA ARG A 548 -6.74 -1.34 -18.18
C ARG A 548 -7.50 -2.67 -18.04
N ALA A 549 -8.82 -2.62 -17.88
CA ALA A 549 -9.67 -3.81 -17.80
C ALA A 549 -9.70 -4.59 -19.12
N SER A 550 -9.78 -3.90 -20.27
CA SER A 550 -9.75 -4.55 -21.59
C SER A 550 -8.41 -5.25 -21.89
N ARG A 551 -7.29 -4.73 -21.35
CA ARG A 551 -5.96 -5.36 -21.45
C ARG A 551 -5.83 -6.63 -20.61
N ALA A 552 -6.63 -6.79 -19.56
CA ALA A 552 -6.58 -7.94 -18.67
C ALA A 552 -7.40 -9.14 -19.19
N THR A 553 -8.43 -8.87 -20.01
CA THR A 553 -9.24 -9.91 -20.66
C THR A 553 -8.60 -10.30 -21.99
N HIS A 554 -8.01 -11.49 -22.06
CA HIS A 554 -7.46 -12.07 -23.31
C HIS A 554 -8.57 -12.33 -24.34
N SER A 555 -9.03 -11.30 -25.05
CA SER A 555 -9.70 -11.44 -26.33
C SER A 555 -9.11 -10.45 -27.33
N SER A 556 -8.73 -11.00 -28.46
CA SER A 556 -8.10 -10.41 -29.63
C SER A 556 -8.68 -9.07 -30.13
N ASP A 557 -7.75 -8.24 -30.60
CA ASP A 557 -7.79 -7.43 -31.84
C ASP A 557 -8.28 -5.99 -31.89
N LYS A 558 -8.50 -5.26 -30.79
CA LYS A 558 -8.65 -3.77 -30.89
C LYS A 558 -7.99 -3.02 -29.75
N MET A 559 -6.89 -2.32 -30.04
CA MET A 559 -6.33 -1.30 -29.13
C MET A 559 -6.96 0.06 -29.43
N ALA A 560 -7.39 0.78 -28.39
CA ALA A 560 -7.93 2.14 -28.50
C ALA A 560 -6.84 3.18 -28.19
N VAL A 561 -6.71 4.21 -29.05
CA VAL A 561 -5.82 5.37 -28.85
C VAL A 561 -6.67 6.58 -28.47
N LEU A 562 -6.31 7.27 -27.38
CA LEU A 562 -7.02 8.47 -26.91
C LEU A 562 -6.32 9.73 -27.44
N TYR A 563 -7.05 10.63 -28.10
CA TYR A 563 -6.59 11.97 -28.46
C TYR A 563 -7.37 13.01 -27.66
N GLY A 564 -6.71 14.10 -27.28
CA GLY A 564 -7.34 15.25 -26.63
C GLY A 564 -7.24 16.48 -27.53
N VAL A 565 -8.25 17.33 -27.55
CA VAL A 565 -8.21 18.66 -28.14
C VAL A 565 -8.75 19.64 -27.10
N LYS A 566 -7.99 20.70 -26.80
CA LYS A 566 -8.44 21.78 -25.92
C LYS A 566 -8.38 23.08 -26.71
N ALA A 567 -9.51 23.76 -26.86
CA ALA A 567 -9.57 25.06 -27.51
C ALA A 567 -9.61 26.17 -26.45
N ASN A 568 -8.84 27.24 -26.66
CA ASN A 568 -8.86 28.44 -25.79
C ASN A 568 -9.69 29.57 -26.45
N GLY A 569 -10.87 29.24 -26.99
CA GLY A 569 -11.78 30.17 -27.67
C GLY A 569 -12.93 29.42 -28.38
N GLU A 570 -13.92 30.15 -28.91
CA GLU A 570 -14.91 29.60 -29.86
C GLU A 570 -14.19 29.28 -31.18
N VAL A 571 -14.31 28.04 -31.66
CA VAL A 571 -13.77 27.61 -32.96
C VAL A 571 -14.96 27.38 -33.87
N ASP A 572 -15.27 28.36 -34.70
CA ASP A 572 -16.37 28.28 -35.66
C ASP A 572 -15.86 27.61 -36.94
N GLY A 573 -15.78 26.28 -36.93
CA GLY A 573 -15.32 25.53 -38.10
C GLY A 573 -14.90 24.10 -37.80
N ALA A 574 -15.84 23.16 -37.90
CA ALA A 574 -15.52 21.72 -37.96
C ALA A 574 -14.48 21.40 -39.05
N ALA A 575 -14.43 22.20 -40.13
CA ALA A 575 -13.48 22.07 -41.22
C ALA A 575 -12.03 22.40 -40.82
N GLU A 576 -11.79 23.37 -39.94
CA GLU A 576 -10.42 23.76 -39.54
C GLU A 576 -9.82 22.75 -38.55
N VAL A 577 -10.63 22.27 -37.60
CA VAL A 577 -10.24 21.20 -36.68
C VAL A 577 -10.05 19.87 -37.44
N SER A 578 -10.90 19.60 -38.43
CA SER A 578 -10.79 18.43 -39.32
C SER A 578 -9.56 18.47 -40.21
N ALA A 579 -9.26 19.62 -40.82
CA ALA A 579 -8.06 19.81 -41.63
C ALA A 579 -6.79 19.68 -40.79
N ALA A 580 -6.80 20.19 -39.55
CA ALA A 580 -5.70 20.06 -38.60
C ALA A 580 -5.43 18.62 -38.16
N LEU A 581 -6.49 17.87 -37.82
CA LEU A 581 -6.39 16.45 -37.46
C LEU A 581 -5.95 15.62 -38.66
N SER A 582 -6.51 15.85 -39.84
CA SER A 582 -6.15 15.13 -41.07
C SER A 582 -4.70 15.42 -41.49
N ALA A 583 -4.26 16.69 -41.50
CA ALA A 583 -2.89 17.07 -41.84
C ALA A 583 -1.85 16.51 -40.86
N SER A 584 -2.21 16.35 -39.58
CA SER A 584 -1.35 15.71 -38.57
C SER A 584 -1.32 14.18 -38.71
N LEU A 585 -2.45 13.56 -39.05
CA LEU A 585 -2.58 12.11 -39.20
C LEU A 585 -1.99 11.58 -40.51
N ASP A 586 -1.97 12.39 -41.58
CA ASP A 586 -1.44 12.03 -42.91
C ASP A 586 0.08 12.24 -43.05
N GLN A 587 0.78 12.76 -42.02
CA GLN A 587 2.25 12.83 -42.02
C GLN A 587 2.89 11.58 -41.40
N PRO A 588 4.03 11.10 -41.95
CA PRO A 588 4.84 10.05 -41.34
C PRO A 588 5.19 10.41 -39.89
N PHE A 589 5.14 9.43 -39.00
CA PHE A 589 5.27 9.64 -37.55
C PHE A 589 6.57 10.36 -37.13
N LYS A 590 7.64 10.26 -37.93
CA LYS A 590 8.94 10.92 -37.73
C LYS A 590 9.00 12.39 -38.14
N GLU A 591 8.03 12.89 -38.90
CA GLU A 591 8.06 14.25 -39.50
C GLU A 591 7.09 15.23 -38.82
N ARG A 592 6.35 14.79 -37.79
CA ARG A 592 5.37 15.62 -37.07
C ARG A 592 6.08 16.62 -36.15
N ASP A 593 5.97 17.92 -36.48
CA ASP A 593 6.43 19.04 -35.64
C ASP A 593 5.70 19.03 -34.29
N SER A 594 6.33 18.43 -33.29
CA SER A 594 5.74 18.24 -31.98
C SER A 594 6.81 18.47 -30.91
N THR A 595 6.52 19.34 -29.94
CA THR A 595 7.44 19.59 -28.81
C THR A 595 6.96 18.80 -27.61
N PHE A 596 7.79 17.87 -27.12
CA PHE A 596 7.48 16.99 -25.99
C PHE A 596 7.59 17.74 -24.65
N TRP A 597 6.51 17.77 -23.86
CA TRP A 597 6.48 18.41 -22.53
C TRP A 597 5.94 17.45 -21.47
N GLY A 598 6.79 16.52 -21.03
CA GLY A 598 6.59 15.66 -19.85
C GLY A 598 5.51 14.60 -19.98
N ASP A 599 4.26 14.99 -20.25
CA ASP A 599 3.07 14.13 -20.24
C ASP A 599 2.23 14.20 -21.54
N TYR A 600 2.60 15.04 -22.51
CA TYR A 600 1.86 15.22 -23.77
C TYR A 600 2.70 15.90 -24.87
N TRP A 601 2.22 15.80 -26.11
CA TRP A 601 2.73 16.55 -27.27
C TRP A 601 1.83 17.77 -27.54
N MET A 602 2.44 18.91 -27.90
CA MET A 602 1.72 20.11 -28.38
C MET A 602 1.98 20.34 -29.87
N ALA A 603 0.92 20.63 -30.61
CA ALA A 603 0.99 21.21 -31.95
C ALA A 603 0.36 22.61 -31.93
N THR A 604 0.94 23.55 -32.67
CA THR A 604 0.49 24.95 -32.74
C THR A 604 -0.15 25.19 -34.11
N ILE A 605 -1.39 25.68 -34.14
CA ILE A 605 -2.08 26.06 -35.38
C ILE A 605 -2.69 27.45 -35.17
N GLY A 606 -2.18 28.44 -35.89
CA GLY A 606 -2.59 29.84 -35.71
C GLY A 606 -2.35 30.32 -34.27
N SER A 607 -3.37 30.94 -33.65
CA SER A 607 -3.34 31.39 -32.25
C SER A 607 -3.76 30.32 -31.23
N SER A 608 -4.10 29.11 -31.67
CA SER A 608 -4.68 28.05 -30.84
C SER A 608 -3.66 26.96 -30.50
N LYS A 609 -3.64 26.51 -29.23
CA LYS A 609 -2.75 25.46 -28.72
C LYS A 609 -3.52 24.15 -28.54
N ILE A 610 -3.14 23.09 -29.27
CA ILE A 610 -3.79 21.77 -29.19
C ILE A 610 -3.00 20.85 -28.25
N LYS A 611 -3.71 20.09 -27.40
CA LYS A 611 -3.13 19.23 -26.34
C LYS A 611 -3.34 17.74 -26.62
N VAL A 612 -2.32 17.03 -27.11
CA VAL A 612 -2.42 15.60 -27.45
C VAL A 612 -2.11 14.70 -26.25
N VAL A 613 -3.11 13.96 -25.73
CA VAL A 613 -2.92 13.10 -24.55
C VAL A 613 -2.54 11.66 -24.94
N SER A 614 -1.24 11.38 -24.82
CA SER A 614 -0.56 10.06 -24.83
C SER A 614 -0.20 9.41 -26.18
N GLN A 615 1.07 9.03 -26.29
CA GLN A 615 1.58 7.94 -27.13
C GLN A 615 1.69 6.66 -26.26
N PRO A 616 1.72 5.46 -26.85
CA PRO A 616 2.32 4.30 -26.21
C PRO A 616 3.79 4.58 -25.85
N GLN A 617 4.30 4.01 -24.75
CA GLN A 617 5.73 4.06 -24.43
C GLN A 617 6.56 3.42 -25.57
N PRO A 618 7.74 3.98 -25.90
CA PRO A 618 8.60 3.49 -26.97
C PRO A 618 9.42 2.31 -26.44
N TYR A 619 8.98 1.08 -26.72
CA TYR A 619 9.90 -0.06 -26.61
C TYR A 619 9.97 -0.94 -27.87
N GLN A 620 9.21 -0.61 -28.93
CA GLN A 620 9.33 -1.26 -30.24
C GLN A 620 8.92 -0.29 -31.38
N VAL A 621 9.51 0.91 -31.44
CA VAL A 621 9.21 1.87 -32.53
C VAL A 621 9.96 1.52 -33.82
N ASP A 622 11.00 0.70 -33.75
CA ASP A 622 11.80 0.35 -34.93
C ASP A 622 11.14 -0.71 -35.85
N GLU A 623 9.98 -1.27 -35.49
CA GLU A 623 9.33 -2.35 -36.27
C GLU A 623 7.83 -2.18 -36.54
N MET A 624 7.18 -1.07 -36.17
CA MET A 624 5.77 -0.86 -36.55
C MET A 624 5.65 -0.38 -38.00
N LEU A 625 4.94 -1.15 -38.82
CA LEU A 625 4.61 -0.80 -40.20
C LEU A 625 3.26 -0.05 -40.26
N GLU A 626 3.08 0.81 -41.26
CA GLU A 626 1.83 1.57 -41.49
C GLU A 626 0.58 0.68 -41.58
N GLU A 627 0.75 -0.59 -41.95
CA GLU A 627 -0.34 -1.56 -42.05
C GLU A 627 -0.88 -2.03 -40.71
N ASP A 628 -0.07 -1.97 -39.64
CA ASP A 628 -0.46 -2.39 -38.30
C ASP A 628 -1.51 -1.44 -37.68
N LEU A 629 -1.61 -0.21 -38.20
CA LEU A 629 -2.48 0.86 -37.67
C LEU A 629 -3.95 0.78 -38.11
N LYS A 630 -4.30 -0.12 -39.04
CA LYS A 630 -5.65 -0.22 -39.62
C LYS A 630 -6.74 -0.71 -38.63
N ASP A 631 -6.34 -1.32 -37.52
CA ASP A 631 -7.25 -1.91 -36.53
C ASP A 631 -7.43 -1.08 -35.23
N TYR A 632 -6.92 0.15 -35.19
CA TYR A 632 -7.01 1.01 -34.00
C TYR A 632 -8.30 1.84 -33.95
N GLN A 633 -8.97 1.86 -32.80
CA GLN A 633 -10.07 2.80 -32.54
C GLN A 633 -9.53 4.10 -31.95
N VAL A 634 -9.87 5.23 -32.56
CA VAL A 634 -9.45 6.57 -32.15
C VAL A 634 -10.55 7.21 -31.30
N LEU A 635 -10.27 7.48 -30.02
CA LEU A 635 -11.17 8.17 -29.09
C LEU A 635 -10.72 9.63 -28.94
N ILE A 636 -11.50 10.60 -29.41
CA ILE A 636 -11.16 12.02 -29.29
C ILE A 636 -11.99 12.66 -28.19
N TYR A 637 -11.33 13.29 -27.21
CA TYR A 637 -11.95 14.13 -26.18
C TYR A 637 -11.72 15.60 -26.50
N VAL A 638 -12.79 16.39 -26.55
CA VAL A 638 -12.73 17.83 -26.83
C VAL A 638 -13.24 18.62 -25.63
N ASP A 639 -12.48 19.63 -25.19
CA ASP A 639 -12.82 20.51 -24.06
C ASP A 639 -13.01 21.95 -24.57
N GLY A 640 -14.25 22.46 -24.55
CA GLY A 640 -14.66 23.80 -24.99
C GLY A 640 -16.18 24.00 -24.91
N PRO A 641 -16.68 25.25 -24.83
CA PRO A 641 -18.10 25.55 -24.57
C PRO A 641 -19.06 25.25 -25.74
N SER A 642 -18.54 24.93 -26.92
CA SER A 642 -19.30 24.46 -28.08
C SER A 642 -18.33 23.97 -29.17
N VAL A 643 -18.23 22.66 -29.36
CA VAL A 643 -17.58 22.07 -30.55
C VAL A 643 -18.62 21.22 -31.25
N LEU A 644 -19.15 21.76 -32.35
CA LEU A 644 -20.15 21.09 -33.19
C LEU A 644 -19.45 20.38 -34.37
N GLY A 645 -19.85 19.15 -34.68
CA GLY A 645 -19.60 18.53 -35.99
C GLY A 645 -18.32 17.69 -36.17
N VAL A 646 -17.78 17.07 -35.11
CA VAL A 646 -16.63 16.12 -35.23
C VAL A 646 -17.08 14.69 -35.59
N SER A 647 -18.40 14.45 -35.60
CA SER A 647 -19.03 13.17 -35.97
C SER A 647 -18.92 12.93 -37.48
N GLY A 648 -18.43 11.76 -37.90
CA GLY A 648 -18.40 11.35 -39.31
C GLY A 648 -17.13 11.73 -40.09
N LEU A 649 -16.03 12.04 -39.39
CA LEU A 649 -14.75 12.37 -40.02
C LEU A 649 -14.13 11.11 -40.63
N VAL A 650 -13.93 11.11 -41.95
CA VAL A 650 -13.29 10.00 -42.67
C VAL A 650 -11.81 10.31 -42.81
N THR A 651 -10.97 9.49 -42.17
CA THR A 651 -9.51 9.53 -42.34
C THR A 651 -9.06 8.39 -43.25
N SER A 652 -7.82 8.43 -43.70
CA SER A 652 -7.11 7.31 -44.34
C SER A 652 -7.10 6.02 -43.49
N TYR A 653 -7.45 6.11 -42.19
CA TYR A 653 -7.44 5.02 -41.21
C TYR A 653 -8.83 4.63 -40.68
N GLY A 654 -9.92 5.24 -41.17
CA GLY A 654 -11.30 4.91 -40.77
C GLY A 654 -12.16 6.11 -40.35
N VAL A 655 -13.40 5.82 -39.92
CA VAL A 655 -14.39 6.83 -39.51
C VAL A 655 -14.30 7.09 -38.00
N ILE A 656 -14.19 8.36 -37.62
CA ILE A 656 -14.15 8.78 -36.21
C ILE A 656 -15.58 8.82 -35.64
N ASP A 657 -15.85 7.96 -34.66
CA ASP A 657 -17.10 7.98 -33.88
C ASP A 657 -16.96 8.90 -32.66
N VAL A 658 -17.78 9.94 -32.58
CA VAL A 658 -17.83 10.86 -31.43
C VAL A 658 -18.72 10.28 -30.34
N LEU A 659 -18.16 10.01 -29.16
CA LEU A 659 -18.89 9.41 -28.03
C LEU A 659 -19.85 10.37 -27.29
N LYS A 660 -19.82 11.68 -27.57
CA LYS A 660 -20.92 12.66 -27.37
C LYS A 660 -20.47 14.12 -27.60
N GLU A 661 -21.35 14.93 -28.18
CA GLU A 661 -21.36 16.39 -28.01
C GLU A 661 -21.93 16.73 -26.62
N SER A 662 -21.26 17.60 -25.87
CA SER A 662 -21.86 18.38 -24.79
C SER A 662 -21.24 19.75 -24.72
#